data_AF-A0A0M4D4B0-F1
#
_entry.id   AF-A0A0M4D4B0-F1
#
_cell.length_a   1.000
_cell.length_b   1.000
_cell.length_c   1.000
_cell.angle_alpha   90.00
_cell.angle_beta   90.00
_cell.angle_gamma   90.00
#
_symmetry.space_group_name_H-M   'P 1'
#
loop_
_entity.id
_entity.type
_entity.pdbx_description
1 polymer ?
#
loop_
_entity_poly.entity_id
_entity_poly.type
_entity_poly.pdbx_seq_one_letter_code
_entity_poly.pdbx_strand_id
1 'polypeptide(L)'
;MSLFRLKPFRLKSLWLPALLLALLLSIGAASGLATPDAYDASRAKLLGYVLKEQLTRHHYSHKALDDDLSQAAFGLYLNQLDGQKRFLLQKDVVRLQGYAKKIDDEISKGTIELPRVGAEIMARRIAVVRTLVEELLAGDFDFAKAETLETDPEKIEFCANDAELKERWRKTLKYQFISRFLSLQEDEVPKEGEKAPSVAELRKKAKEKVLKNQLEFLDRLERETEQDHLDRYFNAVTRAYDPHTNYLPPTEKEDFDISMKGSLEGIGATLQEEDGYIKVVRVIPGSAAARQGQLHAEDLILQVAQGTEEPVDVTDTRLRDAVTLIRGPKDSEVRLTVKKPDGTRLVIPIIRDVVQIDETFVKSTTLTDPKGKTLGYIRIPSFYRDFQDSGHGGTGRNSTDDMRRELEKLAGQKIDGLIVDLRNNGGGALTDAVSIAGLFIKEGPVVQVRSSYGEMKVLADEDPSISYSGPLVVLVNQFSASASEILAGALQDYGRALVLGGDHTHGKGTVQAVIDLDRMVPFRNMDKYKPLGALKVTIQKFYRVSGDSTQYRGVVPDIVLPDRLKHLKSGEQYIDYSLPWDKVEGTNYSRWPKIGATIEELRAGSAARVSADKEFSAISEEARVAKERMDQSQQSLQIDDLRREREEARRLESEGKGLVSPHGAVPAAGDKEESTVDSADAWIDELAEDPYVLEAQSVLDDMQTPRSGSAVAGQR
;
A
#
# COMPACT_ATOMS: atom_id res chain seq x y z
N MET A 1 -39.29 36.22 67.39
CA MET A 1 -40.69 36.52 67.78
C MET A 1 -41.59 35.91 66.70
N SER A 2 -42.34 34.84 67.03
CA SER A 2 -43.80 34.89 67.30
C SER A 2 -44.59 35.42 66.08
N LEU A 3 -45.65 34.82 65.54
CA LEU A 3 -46.38 33.55 65.62
C LEU A 3 -47.57 33.71 64.61
N PHE A 4 -48.34 32.64 64.38
CA PHE A 4 -49.71 32.58 63.80
C PHE A 4 -49.89 32.82 62.29
N ARG A 5 -50.18 31.80 61.45
CA ARG A 5 -51.44 31.03 61.24
C ARG A 5 -52.69 31.89 61.02
N LEU A 6 -53.34 31.70 59.86
CA LEU A 6 -54.74 31.24 59.73
C LEU A 6 -55.09 30.87 58.26
N LYS A 7 -55.56 29.64 58.06
CA LYS A 7 -56.33 29.11 56.90
C LYS A 7 -57.82 29.56 57.05
N PRO A 8 -58.85 29.03 56.33
CA PRO A 8 -58.96 28.30 55.04
C PRO A 8 -60.11 28.84 54.14
N PHE A 9 -60.27 28.30 52.92
CA PHE A 9 -61.62 27.97 52.42
C PHE A 9 -61.55 26.67 51.60
N ARG A 10 -62.47 25.75 51.91
CA ARG A 10 -62.65 24.42 51.31
C ARG A 10 -64.08 24.33 50.77
N LEU A 11 -64.25 23.50 49.74
CA LEU A 11 -65.37 22.58 49.39
C LEU A 11 -65.62 22.66 47.87
N LYS A 12 -65.87 21.61 47.10
CA LYS A 12 -65.88 20.13 47.26
C LYS A 12 -66.09 19.60 45.82
N SER A 13 -65.25 18.68 45.32
CA SER A 13 -65.56 17.23 45.13
C SER A 13 -66.44 16.95 43.89
N LEU A 14 -66.10 16.09 42.92
CA LEU A 14 -65.91 14.64 43.02
C LEU A 14 -65.44 14.04 41.66
N TRP A 15 -64.55 13.04 41.73
CA TRP A 15 -64.40 11.82 40.90
C TRP A 15 -63.44 11.79 39.68
N LEU A 16 -62.28 11.18 39.94
CA LEU A 16 -61.35 10.41 39.05
C LEU A 16 -62.05 9.16 38.43
N PRO A 17 -61.46 8.33 37.53
CA PRO A 17 -60.03 8.23 37.12
C PRO A 17 -59.74 7.83 35.62
N ALA A 18 -58.44 7.81 35.27
CA ALA A 18 -57.79 6.74 34.46
C ALA A 18 -58.18 6.48 32.99
N LEU A 19 -57.96 7.43 32.07
CA LEU A 19 -57.82 7.06 30.64
C LEU A 19 -56.89 7.93 29.78
N LEU A 20 -56.04 8.77 30.39
CA LEU A 20 -55.16 9.69 29.64
C LEU A 20 -53.69 9.63 30.05
N LEU A 21 -53.27 8.57 30.75
CA LEU A 21 -51.86 8.32 31.11
C LEU A 21 -51.30 7.05 30.46
N ALA A 22 -51.95 6.54 29.40
CA ALA A 22 -51.51 5.36 28.63
C ALA A 22 -51.32 5.66 27.13
N LEU A 23 -51.28 6.94 26.73
CA LEU A 23 -51.03 7.35 25.32
C LEU A 23 -49.82 8.30 25.18
N LEU A 24 -48.85 8.19 26.09
CA LEU A 24 -47.58 8.94 26.05
C LEU A 24 -46.35 8.02 26.20
N LEU A 25 -46.52 6.73 25.97
CA LEU A 25 -45.45 5.70 26.02
C LEU A 25 -45.53 4.81 24.77
N SER A 26 -45.38 5.40 23.59
CA SER A 26 -45.15 4.67 22.34
C SER A 26 -44.75 5.61 21.19
N ILE A 27 -43.78 6.49 21.44
CA ILE A 27 -42.84 6.90 20.40
C ILE A 27 -41.47 6.72 21.01
N GLY A 28 -41.06 5.46 21.13
CA GLY A 28 -39.64 5.17 21.12
C GLY A 28 -39.13 5.71 19.80
N ALA A 29 -38.47 6.86 19.85
CA ALA A 29 -37.58 7.25 18.79
C ALA A 29 -36.63 6.05 18.64
N ALA A 30 -36.80 5.30 17.55
CA ALA A 30 -35.69 4.58 16.99
C ALA A 30 -34.64 5.65 16.72
N SER A 31 -33.74 5.86 17.68
CA SER A 31 -32.43 6.42 17.42
C SER A 31 -31.79 5.43 16.46
N GLY A 32 -32.11 5.57 15.18
CA GLY A 32 -31.26 5.06 14.13
C GLY A 32 -29.88 5.60 14.46
N LEU A 33 -28.97 4.69 14.80
CA LEU A 33 -27.55 4.97 14.71
C LEU A 33 -27.37 5.54 13.30
N ALA A 34 -27.17 6.86 13.20
CA ALA A 34 -26.74 7.45 11.96
C ALA A 34 -25.44 6.73 11.64
N THR A 35 -25.44 5.93 10.58
CA THR A 35 -24.21 5.35 10.08
C THR A 35 -23.29 6.54 9.77
N PRO A 36 -22.04 6.53 10.22
CA PRO A 36 -21.06 7.59 9.94
C PRO A 36 -20.91 7.91 8.44
N ASP A 37 -21.42 7.04 7.57
CA ASP A 37 -21.33 7.09 6.12
C ASP A 37 -22.51 7.78 5.40
N ALA A 38 -23.52 8.28 6.12
CA ALA A 38 -24.59 9.05 5.49
C ALA A 38 -24.10 10.47 5.11
N TYR A 39 -24.19 10.84 3.83
CA TYR A 39 -23.78 12.15 3.32
C TYR A 39 -24.49 13.29 4.06
N ASP A 40 -23.69 14.26 4.54
CA ASP A 40 -24.17 15.51 5.15
C ASP A 40 -23.44 16.70 4.51
N ALA A 41 -24.17 17.56 3.81
CA ALA A 41 -23.62 18.73 3.13
C ALA A 41 -22.93 19.72 4.09
N SER A 42 -23.40 19.83 5.33
CA SER A 42 -22.77 20.66 6.36
C SER A 42 -21.46 20.05 6.84
N ARG A 43 -21.40 18.72 6.96
CA ARG A 43 -20.16 17.99 7.26
C ARG A 43 -19.15 18.16 6.14
N ALA A 44 -19.57 18.00 4.88
CA ALA A 44 -18.73 18.20 3.70
C ALA A 44 -18.14 19.63 3.64
N LYS A 45 -18.97 20.64 3.93
CA LYS A 45 -18.53 22.04 4.01
C LYS A 45 -17.50 22.27 5.12
N LEU A 46 -17.75 21.73 6.31
CA LEU A 46 -16.80 21.82 7.43
C LEU A 46 -15.47 21.15 7.06
N LEU A 47 -15.53 19.94 6.50
CA LEU A 47 -14.36 19.19 6.08
C LEU A 47 -13.53 19.96 5.03
N GLY A 48 -14.18 20.51 4.00
CA GLY A 48 -13.53 21.33 2.98
C GLY A 48 -12.84 22.56 3.57
N TYR A 49 -13.50 23.25 4.51
CA TYR A 49 -12.90 24.39 5.22
C TYR A 49 -11.67 23.97 6.02
N VAL A 50 -11.77 22.91 6.84
CA VAL A 50 -10.65 22.45 7.67
C VAL A 50 -9.48 21.99 6.80
N LEU A 51 -9.73 21.21 5.74
CA LEU A 51 -8.70 20.76 4.81
C LEU A 51 -7.97 21.94 4.16
N LYS A 52 -8.72 22.93 3.66
CA LYS A 52 -8.14 24.15 3.08
C LYS A 52 -7.20 24.86 4.07
N GLU A 53 -7.65 25.07 5.31
CA GLU A 53 -6.86 25.74 6.34
C GLU A 53 -5.58 24.95 6.67
N GLN A 54 -5.69 23.62 6.86
CA GLN A 54 -4.54 22.79 7.21
C GLN A 54 -3.53 22.69 6.05
N LEU A 55 -3.99 22.52 4.81
CA LEU A 55 -3.12 22.47 3.63
C LEU A 55 -2.40 23.81 3.42
N THR A 56 -3.12 24.92 3.48
CA THR A 56 -2.54 26.26 3.29
C THR A 56 -1.48 26.57 4.35
N ARG A 57 -1.71 26.14 5.60
CA ARG A 57 -0.83 26.44 6.72
C ARG A 57 0.39 25.51 6.82
N HIS A 58 0.21 24.22 6.55
CA HIS A 58 1.21 23.21 6.91
C HIS A 58 1.95 22.61 5.71
N HIS A 59 1.36 22.64 4.52
CA HIS A 59 1.90 21.94 3.37
C HIS A 59 3.23 22.55 2.89
N TYR A 60 4.24 21.69 2.68
CA TYR A 60 5.60 22.09 2.32
C TYR A 60 5.72 22.89 1.01
N SER A 61 4.88 22.58 0.02
CA SER A 61 4.95 23.24 -1.29
C SER A 61 4.44 24.68 -1.31
N HIS A 62 3.71 25.12 -0.29
CA HIS A 62 3.05 26.44 -0.25
C HIS A 62 2.17 26.77 -1.48
N LYS A 63 1.70 25.74 -2.21
CA LYS A 63 0.78 25.94 -3.33
C LYS A 63 -0.49 26.61 -2.83
N ALA A 64 -0.94 27.64 -3.54
CA ALA A 64 -2.24 28.23 -3.29
C ALA A 64 -3.35 27.27 -3.75
N LEU A 65 -4.49 27.30 -3.05
CA LEU A 65 -5.72 26.67 -3.54
C LEU A 65 -6.36 27.64 -4.54
N ASP A 66 -6.02 27.49 -5.81
CA ASP A 66 -6.40 28.36 -6.93
C ASP A 66 -6.85 27.55 -8.18
N ASP A 67 -7.06 28.25 -9.30
CA ASP A 67 -7.43 27.64 -10.60
C ASP A 67 -6.43 26.58 -11.08
N ASP A 68 -5.13 26.77 -10.84
CA ASP A 68 -4.09 25.87 -11.33
C ASP A 68 -4.09 24.56 -10.50
N LEU A 69 -4.19 24.68 -9.18
CA LEU A 69 -4.37 23.51 -8.31
C LEU A 69 -5.71 22.81 -8.58
N SER A 70 -6.77 23.58 -8.84
CA SER A 70 -8.08 23.04 -9.22
C SER A 70 -8.00 22.19 -10.48
N GLN A 71 -7.28 22.67 -11.50
CA GLN A 71 -7.12 21.93 -12.75
C GLN A 71 -6.35 20.62 -12.54
N ALA A 72 -5.32 20.64 -11.70
CA ALA A 72 -4.57 19.46 -11.30
C ALA A 72 -5.46 18.44 -10.54
N ALA A 73 -6.19 18.91 -9.53
CA ALA A 73 -7.13 18.09 -8.76
C ALA A 73 -8.23 17.50 -9.64
N PHE A 74 -8.73 18.26 -10.61
CA PHE A 74 -9.72 17.77 -11.56
C PHE A 74 -9.17 16.64 -12.44
N GLY A 75 -7.93 16.75 -12.93
CA GLY A 75 -7.28 15.68 -13.69
C GLY A 75 -7.17 14.38 -12.88
N LEU A 76 -6.74 14.49 -11.62
CA LEU A 76 -6.69 13.35 -10.69
C LEU A 76 -8.08 12.76 -10.43
N TYR A 77 -9.08 13.61 -10.19
CA TYR A 77 -10.45 13.19 -9.97
C TYR A 77 -11.03 12.43 -11.18
N LEU A 78 -10.82 12.96 -12.40
CA LEU A 78 -11.27 12.32 -13.63
C LEU A 78 -10.58 10.97 -13.85
N ASN A 79 -9.28 10.87 -13.55
CA ASN A 79 -8.53 9.62 -13.64
C ASN A 79 -9.02 8.58 -12.61
N GLN A 80 -9.34 9.02 -11.39
CA GLN A 80 -9.94 8.16 -10.36
C GLN A 80 -11.36 7.71 -10.75
N LEU A 81 -12.11 8.54 -11.48
CA LEU A 81 -13.47 8.23 -11.91
C LEU A 81 -13.50 7.24 -13.09
N ASP A 82 -12.66 7.45 -14.12
CA ASP A 82 -12.59 6.60 -15.30
C ASP A 82 -11.26 6.70 -16.06
N GLY A 83 -10.14 6.41 -15.40
CA GLY A 83 -8.80 6.44 -16.02
C GLY A 83 -8.61 5.48 -17.19
N GLN A 84 -9.34 4.36 -17.19
CA GLN A 84 -9.36 3.38 -18.29
C GLN A 84 -10.30 3.79 -19.44
N LYS A 85 -11.02 4.91 -19.30
CA LYS A 85 -11.94 5.48 -20.30
C LYS A 85 -12.99 4.45 -20.77
N ARG A 86 -13.52 3.64 -19.85
CA ARG A 86 -14.47 2.55 -20.13
C ARG A 86 -15.92 2.91 -19.82
N PHE A 87 -16.19 4.07 -19.26
CA PHE A 87 -17.54 4.46 -18.83
C PHE A 87 -17.97 5.80 -19.43
N LEU A 88 -17.13 6.82 -19.30
CA LEU A 88 -17.46 8.18 -19.67
C LEU A 88 -17.39 8.37 -21.19
N LEU A 89 -18.36 9.12 -21.71
CA LEU A 89 -18.28 9.69 -23.07
C LEU A 89 -17.67 11.09 -23.02
N GLN A 90 -17.18 11.55 -24.16
CA GLN A 90 -16.66 12.92 -24.33
C GLN A 90 -17.64 13.98 -23.82
N LYS A 91 -18.95 13.83 -24.06
CA LYS A 91 -19.98 14.76 -23.55
C LYS A 91 -20.07 14.80 -22.02
N ASP A 92 -19.80 13.68 -21.34
CA ASP A 92 -19.80 13.64 -19.88
C ASP A 92 -18.55 14.31 -19.33
N VAL A 93 -17.40 14.05 -19.96
CA VAL A 93 -16.12 14.70 -19.63
C VAL A 93 -16.24 16.21 -19.81
N VAL A 94 -16.83 16.70 -20.89
CA VAL A 94 -17.08 18.15 -21.10
C VAL A 94 -17.97 18.73 -20.01
N ARG A 95 -19.00 17.99 -19.54
CA ARG A 95 -19.84 18.44 -18.42
C ARG A 95 -19.04 18.55 -17.13
N LEU A 96 -18.16 17.58 -16.84
CA LEU A 96 -17.28 17.59 -15.68
C LEU A 96 -16.21 18.68 -15.78
N GLN A 97 -15.66 18.92 -16.97
CA GLN A 97 -14.65 19.96 -17.23
C GLN A 97 -15.14 21.37 -16.85
N GLY A 98 -16.46 21.62 -16.81
CA GLY A 98 -17.03 22.87 -16.31
C GLY A 98 -16.71 23.19 -14.85
N TYR A 99 -16.17 22.22 -14.09
CA TYR A 99 -15.71 22.33 -12.71
C TYR A 99 -14.19 22.39 -12.56
N ALA A 100 -13.43 22.20 -13.65
CA ALA A 100 -11.97 22.03 -13.58
C ALA A 100 -11.24 23.21 -12.93
N LYS A 101 -11.78 24.42 -13.04
CA LYS A 101 -11.24 25.65 -12.42
C LYS A 101 -12.12 26.22 -11.31
N LYS A 102 -12.93 25.37 -10.68
CA LYS A 102 -13.89 25.81 -9.65
C LYS A 102 -13.76 25.06 -8.34
N ILE A 103 -12.84 24.09 -8.25
CA ILE A 103 -12.68 23.25 -7.06
C ILE A 103 -12.28 24.09 -5.84
N ASP A 104 -11.34 25.01 -6.02
CA ASP A 104 -10.94 26.02 -5.02
C ASP A 104 -12.13 26.88 -4.55
N ASP A 105 -12.94 27.32 -5.50
CA ASP A 105 -14.14 28.12 -5.33
C ASP A 105 -15.24 27.35 -4.56
N GLU A 106 -15.46 26.08 -4.93
CA GLU A 106 -16.41 25.16 -4.30
C GLU A 106 -16.03 24.89 -2.85
N ILE A 107 -14.74 24.62 -2.58
CA ILE A 107 -14.21 24.43 -1.22
C ILE A 107 -14.36 25.71 -0.41
N SER A 108 -14.03 26.86 -1.00
CA SER A 108 -14.06 28.16 -0.32
C SER A 108 -15.48 28.61 0.04
N LYS A 109 -16.46 28.37 -0.85
CA LYS A 109 -17.88 28.72 -0.63
C LYS A 109 -18.62 27.64 0.16
N GLY A 110 -18.09 26.42 0.18
CA GLY A 110 -18.71 25.25 0.78
C GLY A 110 -19.89 24.72 -0.04
N THR A 111 -19.84 24.89 -1.36
CA THR A 111 -20.84 24.40 -2.33
C THR A 111 -20.19 23.35 -3.21
N ILE A 112 -19.93 22.17 -2.64
CA ILE A 112 -19.18 21.08 -3.29
C ILE A 112 -20.15 20.28 -4.17
N GLU A 113 -20.09 20.49 -5.49
CA GLU A 113 -21.05 19.91 -6.44
C GLU A 113 -20.42 18.83 -7.33
N LEU A 114 -19.14 18.97 -7.67
CA LEU A 114 -18.43 18.03 -8.54
C LEU A 114 -18.61 16.54 -8.14
N PRO A 115 -18.43 16.11 -6.88
CA PRO A 115 -18.60 14.69 -6.52
C PRO A 115 -20.01 14.17 -6.76
N ARG A 116 -21.05 14.98 -6.50
CA ARG A 116 -22.45 14.63 -6.76
C ARG A 116 -22.72 14.49 -8.25
N VAL A 117 -22.23 15.44 -9.06
CA VAL A 117 -22.38 15.38 -10.52
C VAL A 117 -21.62 14.19 -11.12
N GLY A 118 -20.44 13.87 -10.60
CA GLY A 118 -19.68 12.68 -10.97
C GLY A 118 -20.42 11.39 -10.63
N ALA A 119 -21.00 11.28 -9.43
CA ALA A 119 -21.81 10.14 -9.00
C ALA A 119 -23.03 9.93 -9.91
N GLU A 120 -23.78 11.00 -10.21
CA GLU A 120 -24.94 10.95 -11.13
C GLU A 120 -24.57 10.48 -12.54
N ILE A 121 -23.41 10.91 -13.05
CA ILE A 121 -22.91 10.49 -14.36
C ILE A 121 -22.51 9.01 -14.30
N MET A 122 -21.76 8.61 -13.28
CA MET A 122 -21.29 7.24 -13.13
C MET A 122 -22.44 6.26 -12.95
N ALA A 123 -23.42 6.53 -12.08
CA ALA A 123 -24.58 5.67 -11.90
C ALA A 123 -25.31 5.39 -13.23
N ARG A 124 -25.50 6.43 -14.06
CA ARG A 124 -26.10 6.27 -15.39
C ARG A 124 -25.20 5.48 -16.34
N ARG A 125 -23.89 5.71 -16.33
CA ARG A 125 -22.95 5.00 -17.22
C ARG A 125 -22.76 3.55 -16.83
N ILE A 126 -22.74 3.23 -15.54
CA ILE A 126 -22.67 1.86 -15.04
C ILE A 126 -23.90 1.08 -15.49
N ALA A 127 -25.10 1.64 -15.36
CA ALA A 127 -26.34 1.01 -15.86
C ALA A 127 -26.30 0.73 -17.37
N VAL A 128 -25.81 1.68 -18.18
CA VAL A 128 -25.63 1.48 -19.63
C VAL A 128 -24.61 0.37 -19.90
N VAL A 129 -23.46 0.40 -19.24
CA VAL A 129 -22.40 -0.60 -19.40
C VAL A 129 -22.87 -1.99 -18.97
N ARG A 130 -23.64 -2.11 -17.89
CA ARG A 130 -24.26 -3.37 -17.45
C ARG A 130 -25.07 -4.01 -18.56
N THR A 131 -25.99 -3.25 -19.16
CA THR A 131 -26.78 -3.74 -20.30
C THR A 131 -25.90 -4.12 -21.49
N LEU A 132 -24.85 -3.35 -21.79
CA LEU A 132 -23.91 -3.68 -22.86
C LEU A 132 -23.17 -5.00 -22.59
N VAL A 133 -22.70 -5.22 -21.36
CA VAL A 133 -21.98 -6.44 -20.95
C VAL A 133 -22.89 -7.66 -21.12
N GLU A 134 -24.12 -7.59 -20.61
CA GLU A 134 -25.12 -8.66 -20.73
C GLU A 134 -25.44 -8.97 -22.19
N GLU A 135 -25.71 -7.93 -23.01
CA GLU A 135 -26.02 -8.09 -24.43
C GLU A 135 -24.85 -8.70 -25.22
N LEU A 136 -23.63 -8.19 -25.01
CA LEU A 136 -22.44 -8.61 -25.73
C LEU A 136 -22.01 -10.03 -25.38
N LEU A 137 -22.17 -10.46 -24.12
CA LEU A 137 -21.84 -11.82 -23.68
C LEU A 137 -22.95 -12.83 -24.00
N ALA A 138 -24.20 -12.40 -24.13
CA ALA A 138 -25.26 -13.25 -24.69
C ALA A 138 -25.02 -13.56 -26.17
N GLY A 139 -24.44 -12.62 -26.92
CA GLY A 139 -24.01 -12.80 -28.31
C GLY A 139 -22.73 -13.63 -28.46
N ASP A 140 -22.35 -13.90 -29.72
CA ASP A 140 -21.07 -14.54 -30.06
C ASP A 140 -20.04 -13.53 -30.55
N PHE A 141 -18.77 -13.81 -30.27
CA PHE A 141 -17.65 -13.04 -30.79
C PHE A 141 -17.14 -13.65 -32.11
N ASP A 142 -16.88 -12.80 -33.09
CA ASP A 142 -16.17 -13.20 -34.30
C ASP A 142 -14.66 -13.32 -34.02
N PHE A 143 -14.16 -14.54 -33.89
CA PHE A 143 -12.74 -14.81 -33.66
C PHE A 143 -11.90 -14.81 -34.94
N ALA A 144 -12.53 -14.83 -36.13
CA ALA A 144 -11.81 -14.78 -37.41
C ALA A 144 -11.38 -13.35 -37.77
N LYS A 145 -12.05 -12.34 -37.22
CA LYS A 145 -11.70 -10.93 -37.44
C LYS A 145 -10.38 -10.55 -36.78
N ALA A 146 -9.38 -10.20 -37.60
CA ALA A 146 -8.09 -9.66 -37.16
C ALA A 146 -8.28 -8.22 -36.64
N GLU A 147 -8.06 -8.03 -35.35
CA GLU A 147 -8.26 -6.75 -34.67
C GLU A 147 -7.44 -6.68 -33.39
N THR A 148 -7.12 -5.46 -32.95
CA THR A 148 -6.33 -5.19 -31.75
C THR A 148 -7.12 -4.35 -30.73
N LEU A 149 -6.65 -4.40 -29.49
CA LEU A 149 -7.08 -3.61 -28.35
C LEU A 149 -5.88 -2.82 -27.82
N GLU A 150 -6.01 -1.48 -27.74
CA GLU A 150 -5.03 -0.64 -27.06
C GLU A 150 -5.21 -0.82 -25.54
N THR A 151 -4.15 -1.27 -24.85
CA THR A 151 -4.14 -1.52 -23.40
C THR A 151 -3.60 -0.33 -22.61
N ASP A 152 -2.90 0.61 -23.26
CA ASP A 152 -2.37 1.81 -22.62
C ASP A 152 -3.46 2.90 -22.53
N PRO A 153 -3.89 3.28 -21.30
CA PRO A 153 -4.90 4.31 -21.10
C PRO A 153 -4.48 5.69 -21.62
N GLU A 154 -3.18 5.98 -21.69
CA GLU A 154 -2.66 7.26 -22.19
C GLU A 154 -2.82 7.38 -23.71
N LYS A 155 -2.86 6.25 -24.44
CA LYS A 155 -2.98 6.20 -25.91
C LYS A 155 -4.42 6.15 -26.43
N ILE A 156 -5.42 6.09 -25.55
CA ILE A 156 -6.84 6.07 -25.92
C ILE A 156 -7.54 7.39 -25.60
N GLU A 157 -8.56 7.75 -26.37
CA GLU A 157 -9.46 8.86 -26.04
C GLU A 157 -10.79 8.38 -25.44
N PHE A 158 -11.52 9.26 -24.77
CA PHE A 158 -12.91 8.97 -24.37
C PHE A 158 -13.77 8.77 -25.61
N CYS A 159 -14.70 7.81 -25.57
CA CYS A 159 -15.61 7.53 -26.68
C CYS A 159 -16.52 8.74 -26.95
N ALA A 160 -16.76 9.07 -28.22
CA ALA A 160 -17.62 10.19 -28.61
C ALA A 160 -19.11 9.86 -28.38
N ASN A 161 -19.50 8.59 -28.53
CA ASN A 161 -20.90 8.14 -28.51
C ASN A 161 -21.03 6.71 -27.97
N ASP A 162 -22.27 6.27 -27.73
CA ASP A 162 -22.57 4.95 -27.16
C ASP A 162 -22.20 3.79 -28.10
N ALA A 163 -22.12 4.01 -29.42
CA ALA A 163 -21.71 2.98 -30.37
C ALA A 163 -20.20 2.69 -30.29
N GLU A 164 -19.37 3.73 -30.16
CA GLU A 164 -17.94 3.58 -29.88
C GLU A 164 -17.68 2.93 -28.53
N LEU A 165 -18.48 3.28 -27.51
CA LEU A 165 -18.41 2.66 -26.19
C LEU A 165 -18.75 1.17 -26.26
N LYS A 166 -19.81 0.80 -26.99
CA LYS A 166 -20.17 -0.60 -27.24
C LYS A 166 -19.06 -1.35 -27.96
N GLU A 167 -18.42 -0.76 -28.95
CA GLU A 167 -17.29 -1.37 -29.66
C GLU A 167 -16.07 -1.56 -28.75
N ARG A 168 -15.77 -0.58 -27.89
CA ARG A 168 -14.72 -0.70 -26.86
C ARG A 168 -15.00 -1.87 -25.93
N TRP A 169 -16.20 -1.94 -25.36
CA TRP A 169 -16.61 -3.05 -24.51
C TRP A 169 -16.61 -4.40 -25.23
N ARG A 170 -17.03 -4.45 -26.50
CA ARG A 170 -16.96 -5.68 -27.30
C ARG A 170 -15.53 -6.21 -27.38
N LYS A 171 -14.57 -5.33 -27.68
CA LYS A 171 -13.14 -5.71 -27.75
C LYS A 171 -12.59 -6.13 -26.39
N THR A 172 -12.90 -5.39 -25.33
CA THR A 172 -12.47 -5.72 -23.96
C THR A 172 -13.03 -7.07 -23.50
N LEU A 173 -14.33 -7.32 -23.71
CA LEU A 173 -14.98 -8.58 -23.34
C LEU A 173 -14.49 -9.74 -24.20
N LYS A 174 -14.23 -9.52 -25.50
CA LYS A 174 -13.61 -10.53 -26.37
C LYS A 174 -12.22 -10.93 -25.85
N TYR A 175 -11.38 -9.97 -25.47
CA TYR A 175 -10.07 -10.25 -24.86
C TYR A 175 -10.20 -11.07 -23.57
N GLN A 176 -11.04 -10.63 -22.63
CA GLN A 176 -11.26 -11.33 -21.36
C GLN A 176 -11.83 -12.74 -21.57
N PHE A 177 -12.75 -12.89 -22.52
CA PHE A 177 -13.30 -14.18 -22.91
C PHE A 177 -12.21 -15.12 -23.44
N ILE A 178 -11.37 -14.68 -24.38
CA ILE A 178 -10.29 -15.52 -24.93
C ILE A 178 -9.33 -15.91 -23.82
N SER A 179 -8.90 -14.96 -23.00
CA SER A 179 -8.01 -15.21 -21.86
C SER A 179 -8.61 -16.22 -20.87
N ARG A 180 -9.91 -16.11 -20.55
CA ARG A 180 -10.56 -17.08 -19.67
C ARG A 180 -10.71 -18.44 -20.32
N PHE A 181 -11.12 -18.48 -21.59
CA PHE A 181 -11.28 -19.71 -22.35
C PHE A 181 -9.97 -20.50 -22.44
N LEU A 182 -8.86 -19.84 -22.79
CA LEU A 182 -7.55 -20.47 -22.82
C LEU A 182 -7.18 -21.02 -21.44
N SER A 183 -7.39 -20.26 -20.35
CA SER A 183 -7.09 -20.78 -18.99
C SER A 183 -7.89 -22.03 -18.66
N LEU A 184 -9.18 -22.06 -19.00
CA LEU A 184 -10.00 -23.26 -18.75
C LEU A 184 -9.55 -24.47 -19.59
N GLN A 185 -9.05 -24.27 -20.82
CA GLN A 185 -8.46 -25.37 -21.60
C GLN A 185 -7.21 -25.95 -20.95
N GLU A 186 -6.52 -25.15 -20.16
CA GLU A 186 -5.23 -25.44 -19.54
C GLU A 186 -5.41 -26.04 -18.15
N ASP A 187 -6.40 -25.57 -17.39
CA ASP A 187 -6.69 -26.00 -16.02
C ASP A 187 -7.57 -27.28 -15.96
N GLU A 188 -8.44 -27.50 -16.94
CA GLU A 188 -9.39 -28.64 -16.97
C GLU A 188 -8.84 -29.82 -17.79
N VAL A 189 -7.60 -30.22 -17.51
CA VAL A 189 -7.03 -31.47 -18.02
C VAL A 189 -7.72 -32.65 -17.33
N PRO A 190 -8.26 -33.64 -18.05
CA PRO A 190 -9.04 -34.73 -17.44
C PRO A 190 -8.15 -35.53 -16.48
N LYS A 191 -8.68 -35.85 -15.29
CA LYS A 191 -8.07 -36.88 -14.45
C LYS A 191 -8.21 -38.24 -15.14
N GLU A 192 -7.31 -39.17 -14.84
CA GLU A 192 -7.27 -40.50 -15.45
C GLU A 192 -8.64 -41.20 -15.31
N GLY A 193 -9.36 -41.38 -16.42
CA GLY A 193 -10.70 -41.97 -16.47
C GLY A 193 -11.89 -41.01 -16.67
N GLU A 194 -11.68 -39.68 -16.66
CA GLU A 194 -12.73 -38.69 -16.91
C GLU A 194 -12.77 -38.24 -18.39
N LYS A 195 -13.97 -37.90 -18.89
CA LYS A 195 -14.12 -37.31 -20.23
C LYS A 195 -13.70 -35.84 -20.19
N ALA A 196 -12.84 -35.43 -21.12
CA ALA A 196 -12.49 -34.03 -21.30
C ALA A 196 -13.73 -33.18 -21.62
N PRO A 197 -13.85 -31.98 -21.01
CA PRO A 197 -14.90 -31.05 -21.38
C PRO A 197 -14.74 -30.65 -22.85
N SER A 198 -15.86 -30.60 -23.57
CA SER A 198 -15.88 -30.19 -24.97
C SER A 198 -15.55 -28.70 -25.11
N VAL A 199 -15.05 -28.30 -26.28
CA VAL A 199 -14.78 -26.88 -26.58
C VAL A 199 -16.03 -26.02 -26.39
N ALA A 200 -17.22 -26.54 -26.69
CA ALA A 200 -18.47 -25.83 -26.50
C ALA A 200 -18.79 -25.59 -25.01
N GLU A 201 -18.55 -26.59 -24.15
CA GLU A 201 -18.71 -26.46 -22.70
C GLU A 201 -17.72 -25.47 -22.11
N LEU A 202 -16.45 -25.53 -22.51
CA LEU A 202 -15.41 -24.59 -22.07
C LEU A 202 -15.71 -23.15 -22.50
N ARG A 203 -16.20 -22.95 -23.73
CA ARG A 203 -16.64 -21.62 -24.19
C ARG A 203 -17.82 -21.11 -23.38
N LYS A 204 -18.82 -21.96 -23.11
CA LYS A 204 -19.97 -21.59 -22.28
C LYS A 204 -19.51 -21.17 -20.87
N LYS A 205 -18.67 -21.98 -20.23
CA LYS A 205 -18.11 -21.72 -18.90
C LYS A 205 -17.26 -20.45 -18.87
N ALA A 206 -16.48 -20.18 -19.93
CA ALA A 206 -15.72 -18.95 -20.06
C ALA A 206 -16.63 -17.71 -20.11
N LYS A 207 -17.71 -17.74 -20.91
CA LYS A 207 -18.70 -16.65 -20.94
C LYS A 207 -19.35 -16.43 -19.58
N GLU A 208 -19.79 -17.51 -18.92
CA GLU A 208 -20.42 -17.44 -17.59
C GLU A 208 -19.49 -16.84 -16.54
N LYS A 209 -18.21 -17.27 -16.50
CA LYS A 209 -17.21 -16.71 -15.59
C LYS A 209 -16.90 -15.24 -15.89
N VAL A 210 -16.76 -14.87 -17.16
CA VAL A 210 -16.52 -13.45 -17.53
C VAL A 210 -17.72 -12.59 -17.17
N LEU A 211 -18.95 -13.07 -17.45
CA LEU A 211 -20.18 -12.36 -17.08
C LEU A 211 -20.25 -12.17 -15.56
N LYS A 212 -20.08 -13.23 -14.77
CA LYS A 212 -20.08 -13.17 -13.30
C LYS A 212 -19.08 -12.12 -12.80
N ASN A 213 -17.82 -12.21 -13.22
CA ASN A 213 -16.77 -11.27 -12.79
C ASN A 213 -17.08 -9.82 -13.19
N GLN A 214 -17.69 -9.57 -14.36
CA GLN A 214 -18.06 -8.22 -14.77
C GLN A 214 -19.25 -7.69 -13.98
N LEU A 215 -20.28 -8.51 -13.74
CA LEU A 215 -21.43 -8.10 -12.93
C LEU A 215 -21.00 -7.80 -11.49
N GLU A 216 -20.16 -8.62 -10.87
CA GLU A 216 -19.61 -8.34 -9.53
C GLU A 216 -18.81 -7.03 -9.48
N PHE A 217 -18.00 -6.77 -10.51
CA PHE A 217 -17.28 -5.50 -10.60
C PHE A 217 -18.23 -4.31 -10.69
N LEU A 218 -19.27 -4.40 -11.52
CA LEU A 218 -20.27 -3.34 -11.67
C LEU A 218 -21.12 -3.18 -10.40
N ASP A 219 -21.48 -4.27 -9.72
CA ASP A 219 -22.23 -4.26 -8.46
C ASP A 219 -21.45 -3.52 -7.37
N ARG A 220 -20.12 -3.71 -7.29
CA ARG A 220 -19.28 -2.93 -6.35
C ARG A 220 -19.30 -1.45 -6.67
N LEU A 221 -19.26 -1.07 -7.95
CA LEU A 221 -19.32 0.34 -8.37
C LEU A 221 -20.70 0.96 -8.10
N GLU A 222 -21.79 0.22 -8.32
CA GLU A 222 -23.16 0.71 -8.04
C GLU A 222 -23.43 0.88 -6.56
N ARG A 223 -22.71 0.12 -5.71
CA ARG A 223 -22.81 0.29 -4.26
C ARG A 223 -22.14 1.58 -3.78
N GLU A 224 -21.18 2.17 -4.50
CA GLU A 224 -20.50 3.40 -4.05
C GLU A 224 -21.49 4.48 -3.56
N THR A 225 -21.24 4.98 -2.35
CA THR A 225 -22.10 5.98 -1.70
C THR A 225 -21.71 7.40 -2.11
N GLU A 226 -22.59 8.36 -1.87
CA GLU A 226 -22.24 9.78 -2.04
C GLU A 226 -21.02 10.18 -1.18
N GLN A 227 -20.84 9.56 -0.01
CA GLN A 227 -19.68 9.77 0.85
C GLN A 227 -18.39 9.23 0.19
N ASP A 228 -18.43 8.06 -0.44
CA ASP A 228 -17.29 7.50 -1.18
C ASP A 228 -16.84 8.45 -2.31
N HIS A 229 -17.79 9.05 -3.04
CA HIS A 229 -17.50 10.04 -4.08
C HIS A 229 -16.92 11.35 -3.52
N LEU A 230 -17.36 11.78 -2.34
CA LEU A 230 -16.84 12.96 -1.65
C LEU A 230 -15.40 12.72 -1.13
N ASP A 231 -15.14 11.54 -0.57
CA ASP A 231 -13.82 11.15 -0.08
C ASP A 231 -12.82 11.07 -1.23
N ARG A 232 -13.23 10.49 -2.37
CA ARG A 232 -12.47 10.51 -3.63
C ARG A 232 -12.16 11.95 -4.08
N TYR A 233 -13.13 12.85 -4.03
CA TYR A 233 -12.95 14.26 -4.37
C TYR A 233 -11.89 14.94 -3.47
N PHE A 234 -12.00 14.80 -2.14
CA PHE A 234 -11.00 15.40 -1.23
C PHE A 234 -9.61 14.76 -1.39
N ASN A 235 -9.55 13.48 -1.71
CA ASN A 235 -8.28 12.82 -2.05
C ASN A 235 -7.66 13.37 -3.34
N ALA A 236 -8.45 13.63 -4.39
CA ALA A 236 -7.93 14.27 -5.59
C ALA A 236 -7.39 15.68 -5.33
N VAL A 237 -8.07 16.46 -4.47
CA VAL A 237 -7.63 17.81 -4.06
C VAL A 237 -6.33 17.77 -3.28
N THR A 238 -6.24 16.90 -2.27
CA THR A 238 -5.04 16.77 -1.42
C THR A 238 -3.83 16.27 -2.22
N ARG A 239 -4.03 15.30 -3.14
CA ARG A 239 -2.96 14.76 -4.00
C ARG A 239 -2.43 15.73 -5.06
N ALA A 240 -3.20 16.77 -5.41
CA ALA A 240 -2.72 17.81 -6.31
C ALA A 240 -1.59 18.66 -5.69
N TYR A 241 -1.48 18.66 -4.35
CA TYR A 241 -0.37 19.31 -3.67
C TYR A 241 0.94 18.53 -3.83
N ASP A 242 0.90 17.22 -3.54
CA ASP A 242 1.95 16.23 -3.79
C ASP A 242 1.36 14.81 -3.61
N PRO A 243 1.99 13.73 -4.14
CA PRO A 243 1.38 12.40 -4.15
C PRO A 243 1.29 11.71 -2.78
N HIS A 244 1.98 12.20 -1.77
CA HIS A 244 1.97 11.64 -0.41
C HIS A 244 1.02 12.37 0.54
N THR A 245 0.42 13.48 0.09
CA THR A 245 -0.61 14.23 0.81
C THR A 245 -1.99 13.70 0.46
N ASN A 246 -2.71 13.15 1.44
CA ASN A 246 -3.99 12.47 1.25
C ASN A 246 -4.96 12.76 2.40
N TYR A 247 -6.25 12.82 2.08
CA TYR A 247 -7.31 12.78 3.08
C TYR A 247 -7.57 11.34 3.47
N LEU A 248 -7.56 11.06 4.78
CA LEU A 248 -7.87 9.75 5.34
C LEU A 248 -9.25 9.83 5.98
N PRO A 249 -10.29 9.27 5.34
CA PRO A 249 -11.58 9.03 5.98
C PRO A 249 -11.41 8.27 7.31
N PRO A 250 -12.38 8.33 8.25
CA PRO A 250 -12.25 7.72 9.57
C PRO A 250 -11.73 6.28 9.59
N THR A 251 -12.23 5.41 8.69
CA THR A 251 -11.78 4.02 8.63
C THR A 251 -10.38 3.88 8.03
N GLU A 252 -10.02 4.66 7.02
CA GLU A 252 -8.67 4.64 6.43
C GLU A 252 -7.63 5.19 7.40
N LYS A 253 -8.02 6.16 8.24
CA LYS A 253 -7.20 6.64 9.35
C LYS A 253 -6.94 5.50 10.35
N GLU A 254 -7.96 4.72 10.69
CA GLU A 254 -7.80 3.56 11.57
C GLU A 254 -6.87 2.50 10.95
N ASP A 255 -7.05 2.16 9.67
CA ASP A 255 -6.15 1.25 8.94
C ASP A 255 -4.70 1.78 8.92
N PHE A 256 -4.52 3.09 8.71
CA PHE A 256 -3.21 3.72 8.76
C PHE A 256 -2.57 3.59 10.15
N ASP A 257 -3.30 3.90 11.21
CA ASP A 257 -2.81 3.81 12.59
C ASP A 257 -2.42 2.36 12.95
N ILE A 258 -3.20 1.37 12.50
CA ILE A 258 -2.91 -0.07 12.65
C ILE A 258 -1.59 -0.42 11.94
N SER A 259 -1.44 -0.01 10.68
CA SER A 259 -0.25 -0.31 9.89
C SER A 259 1.03 0.26 10.51
N MET A 260 0.95 1.47 11.07
CA MET A 260 2.08 2.14 11.72
C MET A 260 2.49 1.48 13.03
N LYS A 261 1.53 0.91 13.78
CA LYS A 261 1.80 0.17 15.02
C LYS A 261 2.44 -1.21 14.76
N GLY A 262 2.37 -1.73 13.53
CA GLY A 262 2.81 -3.10 13.22
C GLY A 262 2.03 -4.17 14.00
N SER A 263 0.87 -3.82 14.53
CA SER A 263 0.05 -4.71 15.34
C SER A 263 -1.43 -4.42 15.13
N LEU A 264 -2.19 -5.49 14.95
CA LEU A 264 -3.63 -5.43 14.69
C LEU A 264 -4.38 -5.87 15.95
N GLU A 265 -5.25 -5.01 16.49
CA GLU A 265 -6.23 -5.42 17.50
C GLU A 265 -7.43 -6.07 16.80
N GLY A 266 -7.63 -7.36 17.03
CA GLY A 266 -8.74 -8.08 16.41
C GLY A 266 -8.62 -9.59 16.57
N ILE A 267 -9.21 -10.31 15.62
CA ILE A 267 -9.21 -11.78 15.64
C ILE A 267 -7.96 -12.38 14.97
N GLY A 268 -7.31 -11.64 14.07
CA GLY A 268 -6.17 -12.12 13.27
C GLY A 268 -6.52 -13.15 12.20
N ALA A 269 -7.42 -12.78 11.30
CA ALA A 269 -7.78 -13.56 10.13
C ALA A 269 -7.80 -12.68 8.88
N THR A 270 -7.41 -13.24 7.74
CA THR A 270 -7.57 -12.62 6.42
C THR A 270 -8.96 -12.95 5.89
N LEU A 271 -9.73 -11.92 5.55
CA LEU A 271 -11.12 -12.05 5.10
C LEU A 271 -11.25 -11.58 3.66
N GLN A 272 -12.20 -12.15 2.94
CA GLN A 272 -12.52 -11.81 1.56
C GLN A 272 -14.04 -11.84 1.36
N GLU A 273 -14.57 -10.96 0.52
CA GLU A 273 -15.96 -11.03 0.07
C GLU A 273 -16.05 -11.98 -1.13
N GLU A 274 -16.90 -13.00 -1.04
CA GLU A 274 -17.18 -13.97 -2.11
C GLU A 274 -18.68 -14.28 -2.14
N ASP A 275 -19.34 -14.02 -3.28
CA ASP A 275 -20.77 -14.31 -3.50
C ASP A 275 -21.71 -13.72 -2.42
N GLY A 276 -21.42 -12.50 -1.94
CA GLY A 276 -22.20 -11.83 -0.89
C GLY A 276 -21.94 -12.36 0.53
N TYR A 277 -20.98 -13.28 0.70
CA TYR A 277 -20.54 -13.77 2.00
C TYR A 277 -19.14 -13.28 2.34
N ILE A 278 -18.87 -13.13 3.63
CA ILE A 278 -17.54 -12.82 4.15
C ILE A 278 -16.84 -14.15 4.46
N LYS A 279 -15.86 -14.51 3.64
CA LYS A 279 -15.12 -15.76 3.73
C LYS A 279 -13.78 -15.57 4.45
N VAL A 280 -13.42 -16.53 5.29
CA VAL A 280 -12.09 -16.61 5.91
C VAL A 280 -11.12 -17.26 4.93
N VAL A 281 -10.14 -16.51 4.46
CA VAL A 281 -9.08 -17.02 3.57
C VAL A 281 -8.03 -17.79 4.37
N ARG A 282 -7.53 -17.17 5.45
CA ARG A 282 -6.55 -17.78 6.36
C ARG A 282 -6.63 -17.19 7.75
N VAL A 283 -6.17 -17.96 8.73
CA VAL A 283 -6.01 -17.51 10.13
C VAL A 283 -4.53 -17.32 10.40
N ILE A 284 -4.16 -16.15 10.96
CA ILE A 284 -2.76 -15.79 11.20
C ILE A 284 -2.23 -16.63 12.38
N PRO A 285 -1.10 -17.34 12.25
CA PRO A 285 -0.49 -18.06 13.37
C PRO A 285 -0.25 -17.16 14.59
N GLY A 286 -0.45 -17.69 15.80
CA GLY A 286 -0.31 -16.93 17.06
C GLY A 286 -1.45 -15.93 17.36
N SER A 287 -2.37 -15.70 16.43
CA SER A 287 -3.51 -14.79 16.63
C SER A 287 -4.54 -15.27 17.67
N ALA A 288 -5.49 -14.39 18.00
CA ALA A 288 -6.64 -14.75 18.85
C ALA A 288 -7.49 -15.87 18.23
N ALA A 289 -7.79 -15.81 16.94
CA ALA A 289 -8.52 -16.84 16.22
C ALA A 289 -7.75 -18.17 16.18
N ALA A 290 -6.42 -18.13 15.99
CA ALA A 290 -5.58 -19.32 16.01
C ALA A 290 -5.55 -19.99 17.39
N ARG A 291 -5.40 -19.21 18.48
CA ARG A 291 -5.44 -19.73 19.86
C ARG A 291 -6.80 -20.30 20.23
N GLN A 292 -7.88 -19.70 19.72
CA GLN A 292 -9.24 -20.18 19.92
C GLN A 292 -9.50 -21.47 19.13
N GLY A 293 -8.95 -21.58 17.92
CA GLY A 293 -8.81 -22.83 17.18
C GLY A 293 -10.07 -23.36 16.48
N GLN A 294 -11.22 -22.67 16.57
CA GLN A 294 -12.46 -23.10 15.89
C GLN A 294 -12.72 -22.38 14.58
N LEU A 295 -12.13 -21.20 14.36
CA LEU A 295 -12.22 -20.49 13.08
C LEU A 295 -11.17 -21.08 12.11
N HIS A 296 -11.59 -21.43 10.91
CA HIS A 296 -10.73 -22.08 9.92
C HIS A 296 -10.85 -21.38 8.56
N ALA A 297 -9.88 -21.64 7.67
CA ALA A 297 -9.99 -21.26 6.27
C ALA A 297 -11.26 -21.88 5.64
N GLU A 298 -11.84 -21.18 4.67
CA GLU A 298 -13.10 -21.51 3.98
C GLU A 298 -14.39 -21.35 4.80
N ASP A 299 -14.31 -20.89 6.06
CA ASP A 299 -15.51 -20.55 6.84
C ASP A 299 -16.20 -19.30 6.28
N LEU A 300 -17.54 -19.29 6.27
CA LEU A 300 -18.34 -18.12 5.91
C LEU A 300 -18.90 -17.44 7.15
N ILE A 301 -18.57 -16.18 7.38
CA ILE A 301 -19.12 -15.36 8.47
C ILE A 301 -20.48 -14.82 8.03
N LEU A 302 -21.54 -15.23 8.75
CA LEU A 302 -22.92 -14.82 8.47
C LEU A 302 -23.37 -13.67 9.37
N GLN A 303 -22.97 -13.67 10.64
CA GLN A 303 -23.37 -12.64 11.59
C GLN A 303 -22.24 -12.32 12.56
N VAL A 304 -22.21 -11.09 13.05
CA VAL A 304 -21.21 -10.59 14.01
C VAL A 304 -21.93 -9.95 15.19
N ALA A 305 -21.62 -10.39 16.41
CA ALA A 305 -22.14 -9.79 17.64
C ALA A 305 -21.02 -9.22 18.51
N GLN A 306 -21.24 -8.06 19.10
CA GLN A 306 -20.34 -7.45 20.09
C GLN A 306 -20.64 -8.04 21.47
N GLY A 307 -19.78 -8.92 21.99
CA GLY A 307 -20.01 -9.61 23.26
C GLY A 307 -21.36 -10.34 23.30
N THR A 308 -22.26 -9.87 24.16
CA THR A 308 -23.62 -10.44 24.33
C THR A 308 -24.72 -9.65 23.61
N GLU A 309 -24.35 -8.66 22.80
CA GLU A 309 -25.31 -7.87 22.02
C GLU A 309 -25.97 -8.72 20.91
N GLU A 310 -27.01 -8.16 20.30
CA GLU A 310 -27.75 -8.85 19.25
C GLU A 310 -26.86 -9.01 18.00
N PRO A 311 -26.78 -10.22 17.40
CA PRO A 311 -25.96 -10.43 16.21
C PRO A 311 -26.45 -9.59 15.03
N VAL A 312 -25.54 -8.86 14.41
CA VAL A 312 -25.77 -8.12 13.17
C VAL A 312 -25.50 -9.06 12.01
N ASP A 313 -26.46 -9.18 11.10
CA ASP A 313 -26.28 -9.93 9.85
C ASP A 313 -25.29 -9.20 8.93
N VAL A 314 -24.26 -9.92 8.49
CA VAL A 314 -23.22 -9.41 7.59
C VAL A 314 -23.29 -10.04 6.20
N THR A 315 -24.32 -10.85 5.92
CA THR A 315 -24.60 -11.32 4.56
C THR A 315 -24.98 -10.13 3.67
N ASP A 316 -24.46 -10.13 2.44
CA ASP A 316 -24.57 -9.06 1.45
C ASP A 316 -24.03 -7.68 1.89
N THR A 317 -23.24 -7.64 2.98
CA THR A 317 -22.52 -6.43 3.41
C THR A 317 -21.16 -6.34 2.73
N ARG A 318 -20.60 -5.12 2.64
CA ARG A 318 -19.25 -4.95 2.09
C ARG A 318 -18.23 -5.51 3.07
N LEU A 319 -17.12 -6.03 2.53
CA LEU A 319 -15.98 -6.46 3.34
C LEU A 319 -15.57 -5.43 4.40
N ARG A 320 -15.49 -4.15 4.05
CA ARG A 320 -15.09 -3.05 4.95
C ARG A 320 -16.03 -2.91 6.15
N ASP A 321 -17.34 -3.05 5.93
CA ASP A 321 -18.35 -2.89 6.98
C ASP A 321 -18.29 -4.09 7.95
N ALA A 322 -18.18 -5.30 7.40
CA ALA A 322 -18.00 -6.51 8.18
C ALA A 322 -16.71 -6.48 9.00
N VAL A 323 -15.60 -6.04 8.40
CA VAL A 323 -14.30 -5.90 9.09
C VAL A 323 -14.40 -4.92 10.26
N THR A 324 -15.13 -3.81 10.10
CA THR A 324 -15.33 -2.82 11.17
C THR A 324 -16.06 -3.43 12.37
N LEU A 325 -17.02 -4.33 12.15
CA LEU A 325 -17.69 -5.06 13.23
C LEU A 325 -16.81 -6.15 13.85
N ILE A 326 -16.00 -6.84 13.05
CA ILE A 326 -15.15 -7.94 13.53
C ILE A 326 -13.97 -7.40 14.36
N ARG A 327 -13.43 -6.24 13.97
CA ARG A 327 -12.42 -5.51 14.73
C ARG A 327 -12.99 -4.94 16.02
N GLY A 328 -12.09 -4.58 16.93
CA GLY A 328 -12.44 -4.03 18.23
C GLY A 328 -11.26 -4.07 19.18
N PRO A 329 -11.39 -3.39 20.33
CA PRO A 329 -10.30 -3.24 21.28
C PRO A 329 -9.83 -4.59 21.82
N LYS A 330 -8.56 -4.67 22.19
CA LYS A 330 -8.00 -5.80 22.94
C LYS A 330 -8.90 -6.18 24.13
N ASP A 331 -8.96 -7.49 24.42
CA ASP A 331 -9.71 -8.10 25.52
C ASP A 331 -11.24 -8.01 25.39
N SER A 332 -11.77 -7.40 24.32
CA SER A 332 -13.19 -7.44 24.01
C SER A 332 -13.59 -8.74 23.30
N GLU A 333 -14.80 -9.23 23.56
CA GLU A 333 -15.34 -10.44 22.94
C GLU A 333 -16.09 -10.10 21.65
N VAL A 334 -15.85 -10.85 20.58
CA VAL A 334 -16.68 -10.90 19.38
C VAL A 334 -17.23 -12.30 19.18
N ARG A 335 -18.50 -12.41 18.81
CA ARG A 335 -19.11 -13.69 18.44
C ARG A 335 -19.41 -13.72 16.96
N LEU A 336 -18.80 -14.68 16.27
CA LEU A 336 -18.99 -14.88 14.84
C LEU A 336 -19.94 -16.06 14.64
N THR A 337 -21.11 -15.81 14.05
CA THR A 337 -21.95 -16.88 13.54
C THR A 337 -21.39 -17.30 12.19
N VAL A 338 -20.71 -18.45 12.15
CA VAL A 338 -20.07 -18.97 10.93
C VAL A 338 -20.81 -20.16 10.37
N LYS A 339 -20.75 -20.32 9.04
CA LYS A 339 -21.13 -21.52 8.32
C LYS A 339 -19.86 -22.21 7.82
N LYS A 340 -19.69 -23.46 8.25
CA LYS A 340 -18.58 -24.33 7.84
C LYS A 340 -18.78 -24.84 6.41
N PRO A 341 -17.70 -25.30 5.73
CA PRO A 341 -17.81 -25.93 4.41
C PRO A 341 -18.75 -27.13 4.36
N ASP A 342 -18.89 -27.85 5.48
CA ASP A 342 -19.82 -28.99 5.64
C ASP A 342 -21.30 -28.57 5.82
N GLY A 343 -21.58 -27.26 5.87
CA GLY A 343 -22.91 -26.67 6.05
C GLY A 343 -23.31 -26.42 7.51
N THR A 344 -22.51 -26.86 8.49
CA THR A 344 -22.79 -26.67 9.92
C THR A 344 -22.70 -25.19 10.29
N ARG A 345 -23.63 -24.70 11.11
CA ARG A 345 -23.57 -23.35 11.68
C ARG A 345 -23.09 -23.38 13.12
N LEU A 346 -22.09 -22.56 13.44
CA LEU A 346 -21.49 -22.46 14.77
C LEU A 346 -21.37 -21.00 15.17
N VAL A 347 -21.53 -20.73 16.46
CA VAL A 347 -21.22 -19.41 17.04
C VAL A 347 -19.87 -19.54 17.73
N ILE A 348 -18.89 -18.79 17.22
CA ILE A 348 -17.52 -18.83 17.70
C ILE A 348 -17.25 -17.56 18.51
N PRO A 349 -17.13 -17.64 19.85
CA PRO A 349 -16.66 -16.52 20.65
C PRO A 349 -15.13 -16.42 20.55
N ILE A 350 -14.64 -15.24 20.20
CA ILE A 350 -13.21 -14.92 20.10
C ILE A 350 -12.95 -13.69 20.97
N ILE A 351 -12.00 -13.81 21.90
CA ILE A 351 -11.49 -12.65 22.65
C ILE A 351 -10.42 -11.99 21.79
N ARG A 352 -10.64 -10.74 21.40
CA ARG A 352 -9.72 -9.98 20.55
C ARG A 352 -8.40 -9.77 21.26
N ASP A 353 -7.31 -9.87 20.52
CA ASP A 353 -5.97 -9.59 21.04
C ASP A 353 -5.13 -8.88 19.98
N VAL A 354 -3.94 -8.46 20.38
CA VAL A 354 -2.94 -7.86 19.51
C VAL A 354 -2.26 -8.97 18.71
N VAL A 355 -2.41 -8.92 17.39
CA VAL A 355 -1.77 -9.84 16.45
C VAL A 355 -0.42 -9.25 16.05
N GLN A 356 0.67 -9.93 16.43
CA GLN A 356 2.01 -9.62 15.95
C GLN A 356 2.29 -10.48 14.70
N ILE A 357 2.72 -9.84 13.62
CA ILE A 357 3.10 -10.53 12.38
C ILE A 357 4.62 -10.61 12.37
N ASP A 358 5.18 -11.75 12.79
CA ASP A 358 6.63 -11.91 13.04
C ASP A 358 7.51 -11.63 11.81
N GLU A 359 6.97 -11.81 10.60
CA GLU A 359 7.63 -11.52 9.32
C GLU A 359 7.92 -10.02 9.10
N THR A 360 7.28 -9.13 9.86
CA THR A 360 7.43 -7.67 9.70
C THR A 360 8.62 -7.09 10.47
N PHE A 361 9.29 -7.89 11.31
CA PHE A 361 10.36 -7.44 12.18
C PHE A 361 11.76 -7.73 11.63
N VAL A 362 12.77 -7.04 12.17
CA VAL A 362 14.18 -7.26 11.80
C VAL A 362 14.60 -8.70 12.15
N LYS A 363 15.16 -9.41 11.18
CA LYS A 363 15.67 -10.78 11.32
C LYS A 363 17.12 -10.86 10.83
N SER A 364 17.92 -11.72 11.46
CA SER A 364 19.29 -12.01 11.05
C SER A 364 19.56 -13.48 10.81
N THR A 365 20.56 -13.77 9.99
CA THR A 365 21.12 -15.11 9.78
C THR A 365 22.61 -15.00 9.41
N THR A 366 23.31 -16.13 9.40
CA THR A 366 24.70 -16.22 8.92
C THR A 366 24.78 -16.97 7.62
N LEU A 367 25.60 -16.45 6.70
CA LEU A 367 25.93 -17.07 5.44
C LEU A 367 27.41 -17.49 5.47
N THR A 368 27.74 -18.62 4.84
CA THR A 368 29.14 -19.01 4.62
C THR A 368 29.52 -18.66 3.20
N ASP A 369 30.55 -17.84 3.04
CA ASP A 369 31.04 -17.49 1.70
C ASP A 369 31.77 -18.69 1.04
N PRO A 370 32.01 -18.67 -0.28
CA PRO A 370 32.75 -19.74 -0.96
C PRO A 370 34.20 -19.93 -0.48
N LYS A 371 34.76 -18.97 0.28
CA LYS A 371 36.12 -19.00 0.85
C LYS A 371 36.13 -19.48 2.31
N GLY A 372 34.97 -19.83 2.89
CA GLY A 372 34.82 -20.33 4.24
C GLY A 372 34.72 -19.26 5.35
N LYS A 373 34.50 -17.98 5.00
CA LYS A 373 34.22 -16.92 5.98
C LYS A 373 32.77 -16.91 6.39
N THR A 374 32.51 -16.42 7.60
CA THR A 374 31.15 -16.27 8.13
C THR A 374 30.69 -14.84 7.92
N LEU A 375 29.64 -14.64 7.12
CA LEU A 375 29.06 -13.32 6.86
C LEU A 375 27.73 -13.20 7.60
N GLY A 376 27.49 -12.04 8.20
CA GLY A 376 26.19 -11.69 8.77
C GLY A 376 25.26 -11.18 7.69
N TYR A 377 24.00 -11.59 7.75
CA TYR A 377 22.92 -11.05 6.93
C TYR A 377 21.81 -10.54 7.83
N ILE A 378 21.39 -9.29 7.64
CA ILE A 378 20.24 -8.71 8.34
C ILE A 378 19.25 -8.18 7.32
N ARG A 379 17.97 -8.59 7.44
CA ARG A 379 16.86 -8.02 6.69
C ARG A 379 16.10 -7.05 7.56
N ILE A 380 15.88 -5.83 7.07
CA ILE A 380 14.99 -4.83 7.70
C ILE A 380 13.76 -4.71 6.80
N PRO A 381 12.60 -5.31 7.14
CA PRO A 381 11.40 -5.22 6.30
C PRO A 381 10.78 -3.82 6.29
N SER A 382 10.79 -3.13 7.44
CA SER A 382 10.30 -1.76 7.61
C SER A 382 10.95 -1.07 8.80
N PHE A 383 10.88 0.27 8.86
CA PHE A 383 11.31 1.05 10.03
C PHE A 383 10.13 1.27 10.99
N TYR A 384 9.75 0.24 11.73
CA TYR A 384 8.62 0.30 12.67
C TYR A 384 8.99 0.93 14.02
N ARG A 385 8.00 1.60 14.64
CA ARG A 385 8.06 2.12 16.01
C ARG A 385 6.67 2.29 16.61
N ASP A 386 6.48 1.79 17.82
CA ASP A 386 5.30 2.10 18.63
C ASP A 386 5.46 3.48 19.31
N PHE A 387 4.92 4.53 18.69
CA PHE A 387 5.03 5.90 19.24
C PHE A 387 4.24 6.14 20.53
N GLN A 388 3.24 5.31 20.87
CA GLN A 388 2.43 5.50 22.08
C GLN A 388 3.17 4.99 23.31
N ASP A 389 3.79 3.80 23.22
CA ASP A 389 4.54 3.18 24.31
C ASP A 389 6.05 3.47 24.28
N SER A 390 6.54 4.27 23.32
CA SER A 390 7.95 4.72 23.25
C SER A 390 8.21 6.12 23.83
N GLY A 391 7.19 6.79 24.38
CA GLY A 391 7.38 8.07 25.08
C GLY A 391 8.11 7.89 26.41
N HIS A 392 9.01 8.83 26.78
CA HIS A 392 9.60 8.96 28.13
C HIS A 392 10.12 7.66 28.78
N GLY A 393 10.96 6.89 28.09
CA GLY A 393 11.55 5.67 28.65
C GLY A 393 10.62 4.45 28.65
N GLY A 394 9.57 4.48 27.83
CA GLY A 394 8.68 3.34 27.61
C GLY A 394 9.33 2.20 26.80
N THR A 395 8.69 1.04 26.82
CA THR A 395 9.21 -0.24 26.29
C THR A 395 8.64 -0.60 24.91
N GLY A 396 8.09 0.39 24.18
CA GLY A 396 7.53 0.18 22.85
C GLY A 396 8.54 -0.44 21.88
N ARG A 397 8.13 -1.49 21.18
CA ARG A 397 8.98 -2.19 20.22
C ARG A 397 9.34 -1.27 19.05
N ASN A 398 10.60 -1.30 18.62
CA ASN A 398 11.09 -0.49 17.51
C ASN A 398 12.19 -1.23 16.74
N SER A 399 12.38 -0.83 15.49
CA SER A 399 13.36 -1.43 14.58
C SER A 399 14.81 -1.21 15.03
N THR A 400 15.11 -0.13 15.77
CA THR A 400 16.45 0.14 16.29
C THR A 400 16.90 -0.90 17.33
N ASP A 401 16.04 -1.19 18.31
CA ASP A 401 16.36 -2.14 19.39
C ASP A 401 16.40 -3.58 18.87
N ASP A 402 15.52 -3.90 17.92
CA ASP A 402 15.54 -5.18 17.23
C ASP A 402 16.83 -5.34 16.41
N MET A 403 17.25 -4.30 15.67
CA MET A 403 18.52 -4.28 14.94
C MET A 403 19.72 -4.49 15.88
N ARG A 404 19.74 -3.80 17.03
CA ARG A 404 20.83 -3.93 18.02
C ARG A 404 20.91 -5.37 18.54
N ARG A 405 19.79 -5.97 18.91
CA ARG A 405 19.73 -7.36 19.38
C ARG A 405 20.20 -8.35 18.32
N GLU A 406 19.81 -8.15 17.07
CA GLU A 406 20.29 -9.00 15.97
C GLU A 406 21.80 -8.84 15.70
N LEU A 407 22.34 -7.62 15.80
CA LEU A 407 23.78 -7.38 15.73
C LEU A 407 24.54 -8.05 16.88
N GLU A 408 24.02 -8.02 18.11
CA GLU A 408 24.61 -8.70 19.26
C GLU A 408 24.66 -10.22 19.08
N LYS A 409 23.60 -10.82 18.49
CA LYS A 409 23.59 -12.25 18.14
C LYS A 409 24.69 -12.58 17.12
N LEU A 410 24.81 -11.80 16.04
CA LEU A 410 25.82 -12.00 15.01
C LEU A 410 27.25 -11.75 15.53
N ALA A 411 27.43 -10.80 16.45
CA ALA A 411 28.72 -10.55 17.08
C ALA A 411 29.22 -11.77 17.87
N GLY A 412 28.31 -12.51 18.53
CA GLY A 412 28.60 -13.79 19.18
C GLY A 412 29.11 -14.88 18.22
N GLN A 413 28.82 -14.75 16.92
CA GLN A 413 29.18 -15.70 15.87
C GLN A 413 30.45 -15.31 15.08
N LYS A 414 31.10 -14.19 15.43
CA LYS A 414 32.37 -13.71 14.83
C LYS A 414 32.31 -13.54 13.30
N ILE A 415 31.35 -12.76 12.83
CA ILE A 415 31.21 -12.47 11.40
C ILE A 415 32.37 -11.62 10.83
N ASP A 416 32.79 -11.92 9.61
CA ASP A 416 33.86 -11.24 8.86
C ASP A 416 33.37 -10.05 8.02
N GLY A 417 32.06 -9.96 7.80
CA GLY A 417 31.39 -8.92 7.02
C GLY A 417 29.88 -8.93 7.29
N LEU A 418 29.21 -7.81 7.03
CA LEU A 418 27.77 -7.67 7.23
C LEU A 418 27.08 -7.17 5.96
N ILE A 419 25.98 -7.84 5.60
CA ILE A 419 25.04 -7.41 4.56
C ILE A 419 23.76 -6.93 5.26
N VAL A 420 23.36 -5.69 5.01
CA VAL A 420 22.06 -5.15 5.42
C VAL A 420 21.16 -5.04 4.20
N ASP A 421 20.07 -5.80 4.18
CA ASP A 421 19.11 -5.80 3.08
C ASP A 421 17.93 -4.84 3.35
N LEU A 422 17.83 -3.82 2.50
CA LEU A 422 16.75 -2.83 2.46
C LEU A 422 15.90 -2.96 1.18
N ARG A 423 16.08 -4.01 0.37
CA ARG A 423 15.25 -4.26 -0.82
C ARG A 423 13.79 -4.41 -0.38
N ASN A 424 12.89 -3.80 -1.15
CA ASN A 424 11.44 -3.78 -0.86
C ASN A 424 11.03 -3.11 0.46
N ASN A 425 11.95 -2.39 1.13
CA ASN A 425 11.63 -1.63 2.34
C ASN A 425 11.19 -0.20 1.99
N GLY A 426 9.88 0.05 2.04
CA GLY A 426 9.26 1.35 1.76
C GLY A 426 9.50 2.45 2.81
N GLY A 427 10.28 2.16 3.86
CA GLY A 427 10.68 3.09 4.90
C GLY A 427 9.90 2.92 6.22
N GLY A 428 9.63 4.04 6.89
CA GLY A 428 8.95 4.08 8.18
C GLY A 428 9.40 5.26 9.03
N ALA A 429 9.63 5.04 10.32
CA ALA A 429 10.01 6.04 11.29
C ALA A 429 11.39 6.65 10.99
N LEU A 430 11.41 7.97 10.76
CA LEU A 430 12.64 8.76 10.54
C LEU A 430 13.63 8.62 11.69
N THR A 431 13.13 8.56 12.93
CA THR A 431 13.95 8.41 14.14
C THR A 431 14.76 7.12 14.11
N ASP A 432 14.17 6.02 13.65
CA ASP A 432 14.84 4.72 13.59
C ASP A 432 15.89 4.67 12.49
N ALA A 433 15.68 5.36 11.36
CA ALA A 433 16.72 5.50 10.35
C ALA A 433 17.97 6.20 10.93
N VAL A 434 17.78 7.25 11.73
CA VAL A 434 18.86 7.97 12.41
C VAL A 434 19.55 7.09 13.44
N SER A 435 18.79 6.45 14.32
CA SER A 435 19.36 5.61 15.38
C SER A 435 20.04 4.35 14.85
N ILE A 436 19.52 3.72 13.79
CA ILE A 436 20.16 2.58 13.13
C ILE A 436 21.46 3.00 12.44
N ALA A 437 21.52 4.19 11.83
CA ALA A 437 22.77 4.70 11.29
C ALA A 437 23.85 4.85 12.38
N GLY A 438 23.45 5.32 13.57
CA GLY A 438 24.29 5.41 14.77
C GLY A 438 24.93 4.08 15.19
N LEU A 439 24.29 2.94 14.94
CA LEU A 439 24.87 1.62 15.25
C LEU A 439 26.16 1.31 14.44
N PHE A 440 26.40 2.07 13.36
CA PHE A 440 27.50 1.86 12.42
C PHE A 440 28.50 3.01 12.34
N ILE A 441 28.11 4.22 12.75
CA ILE A 441 28.98 5.41 12.76
C ILE A 441 29.32 5.77 14.21
N LYS A 442 30.33 6.62 14.40
CA LYS A 442 30.73 7.02 15.76
C LYS A 442 29.77 8.06 16.34
N GLU A 443 29.69 9.23 15.71
CA GLU A 443 28.82 10.34 16.10
C GLU A 443 28.69 11.26 14.90
N GLY A 444 27.60 12.02 14.80
CA GLY A 444 27.46 13.07 13.80
C GLY A 444 26.14 13.09 13.05
N PRO A 445 26.00 14.02 12.09
CA PRO A 445 24.76 14.21 11.35
C PRO A 445 24.42 12.99 10.51
N VAL A 446 23.15 12.59 10.46
CA VAL A 446 22.67 11.51 9.57
C VAL A 446 21.84 12.10 8.44
N VAL A 447 20.98 13.07 8.77
CA VAL A 447 20.03 13.65 7.81
C VAL A 447 19.70 15.08 8.19
N GLN A 448 19.46 15.92 7.19
CA GLN A 448 18.94 17.27 7.37
C GLN A 448 17.47 17.31 6.95
N VAL A 449 16.64 18.03 7.69
CA VAL A 449 15.23 18.25 7.34
C VAL A 449 14.97 19.75 7.22
N ARG A 450 14.31 20.16 6.13
CA ARG A 450 13.75 21.50 5.97
C ARG A 450 12.26 21.43 6.23
N SER A 451 11.75 22.23 7.15
CA SER A 451 10.31 22.34 7.40
C SER A 451 9.60 23.21 6.37
N SER A 452 8.27 23.15 6.35
CA SER A 452 7.43 24.08 5.60
C SER A 452 7.59 25.53 6.08
N TYR A 453 8.12 25.79 7.27
CA TYR A 453 8.44 27.16 7.69
C TYR A 453 9.83 27.63 7.23
N GLY A 454 10.54 26.82 6.46
CA GLY A 454 11.90 27.10 5.99
C GLY A 454 13.00 26.81 7.02
N GLU A 455 12.64 26.29 8.21
CA GLU A 455 13.60 25.97 9.25
C GLU A 455 14.40 24.71 8.87
N MET A 456 15.72 24.81 8.96
CA MET A 456 16.64 23.69 8.79
C MET A 456 16.96 23.05 10.15
N LYS A 457 16.81 21.73 10.24
CA LYS A 457 17.23 20.95 11.40
C LYS A 457 18.11 19.79 10.95
N VAL A 458 19.22 19.60 11.64
CA VAL A 458 20.10 18.45 11.46
C VAL A 458 19.73 17.41 12.52
N LEU A 459 19.44 16.19 12.08
CA LEU A 459 19.27 15.04 12.97
C LEU A 459 20.57 14.25 12.95
N ALA A 460 21.13 14.05 14.14
CA ALA A 460 22.43 13.43 14.35
C ALA A 460 22.27 12.24 15.30
N ASP A 461 23.22 11.32 15.20
CA ASP A 461 23.49 10.38 16.26
C ASP A 461 24.41 11.03 17.31
N GLU A 462 24.04 10.89 18.57
CA GLU A 462 24.71 11.50 19.74
C GLU A 462 25.42 10.45 20.62
N ASP A 463 25.24 9.16 20.35
CA ASP A 463 25.88 8.08 21.10
C ASP A 463 27.19 7.63 20.41
N PRO A 464 28.36 7.77 21.05
CA PRO A 464 29.64 7.35 20.47
C PRO A 464 29.78 5.83 20.26
N SER A 465 28.82 5.03 20.73
CA SER A 465 28.89 3.57 20.72
C SER A 465 28.63 2.97 19.33
N ILE A 466 29.58 2.17 18.85
CA ILE A 466 29.46 1.46 17.56
C ILE A 466 29.15 -0.01 17.85
N SER A 467 28.02 -0.49 17.34
CA SER A 467 27.62 -1.90 17.48
C SER A 467 28.37 -2.81 16.49
N TYR A 468 28.69 -2.32 15.29
CA TYR A 468 29.48 -3.05 14.31
C TYR A 468 30.41 -2.13 13.53
N SER A 469 31.71 -2.46 13.51
CA SER A 469 32.77 -1.66 12.86
C SER A 469 33.41 -2.34 11.64
N GLY A 470 33.03 -3.59 11.34
CA GLY A 470 33.58 -4.36 10.22
C GLY A 470 33.03 -3.94 8.85
N PRO A 471 33.49 -4.61 7.76
CA PRO A 471 33.03 -4.37 6.39
C PRO A 471 31.51 -4.49 6.25
N LEU A 472 30.89 -3.51 5.58
CA LEU A 472 29.44 -3.39 5.50
C LEU A 472 29.00 -3.10 4.06
N VAL A 473 28.03 -3.88 3.59
CA VAL A 473 27.30 -3.67 2.34
C VAL A 473 25.82 -3.45 2.66
N VAL A 474 25.19 -2.52 1.93
CA VAL A 474 23.75 -2.27 1.99
C VAL A 474 23.14 -2.62 0.63
N LEU A 475 22.19 -3.55 0.61
CA LEU A 475 21.43 -3.90 -0.59
C LEU A 475 20.17 -3.03 -0.69
N VAL A 476 19.92 -2.47 -1.88
CA VAL A 476 18.76 -1.63 -2.17
C VAL A 476 18.15 -1.96 -3.53
N ASN A 477 16.89 -1.59 -3.74
CA ASN A 477 16.25 -1.62 -5.06
C ASN A 477 15.32 -0.41 -5.25
N GLN A 478 14.64 -0.33 -6.39
CA GLN A 478 13.69 0.74 -6.71
C GLN A 478 12.50 0.88 -5.73
N PHE A 479 12.29 -0.09 -4.84
CA PHE A 479 11.26 -0.08 -3.80
C PHE A 479 11.80 0.28 -2.42
N SER A 480 13.12 0.40 -2.27
CA SER A 480 13.74 1.01 -1.09
C SER A 480 13.40 2.50 -1.06
N ALA A 481 12.66 2.96 -0.05
CA ALA A 481 12.15 4.34 -0.01
C ALA A 481 12.32 5.01 1.36
N SER A 482 12.32 6.34 1.38
CA SER A 482 12.21 7.15 2.61
C SER A 482 13.33 6.83 3.63
N ALA A 483 13.00 6.28 4.80
CA ALA A 483 13.94 5.89 5.84
C ALA A 483 15.07 4.95 5.33
N SER A 484 14.77 4.05 4.39
CA SER A 484 15.78 3.20 3.74
C SER A 484 16.81 4.02 2.97
N GLU A 485 16.36 5.07 2.27
CA GLU A 485 17.20 5.97 1.49
C GLU A 485 18.04 6.89 2.40
N ILE A 486 17.50 7.25 3.56
CA ILE A 486 18.23 7.99 4.59
C ILE A 486 19.37 7.14 5.13
N LEU A 487 19.10 5.89 5.54
CA LEU A 487 20.12 4.99 6.05
C LEU A 487 21.19 4.70 5.01
N ALA A 488 20.80 4.28 3.79
CA ALA A 488 21.73 3.98 2.72
C ALA A 488 22.55 5.22 2.30
N GLY A 489 21.90 6.37 2.14
CA GLY A 489 22.55 7.63 1.76
C GLY A 489 23.51 8.14 2.83
N ALA A 490 23.17 8.02 4.12
CA ALA A 490 24.06 8.39 5.21
C ALA A 490 25.29 7.48 5.25
N LEU A 491 25.10 6.15 5.24
CA LEU A 491 26.22 5.21 5.27
C LEU A 491 27.13 5.36 4.04
N GLN A 492 26.56 5.65 2.87
CA GLN A 492 27.31 5.97 1.66
C GLN A 492 28.11 7.28 1.80
N ASP A 493 27.49 8.37 2.28
CA ASP A 493 28.15 9.67 2.40
C ASP A 493 29.31 9.65 3.40
N TYR A 494 29.17 8.89 4.48
CA TYR A 494 30.26 8.62 5.43
C TYR A 494 31.34 7.71 4.86
N GLY A 495 31.09 7.01 3.75
CA GLY A 495 31.96 5.92 3.27
C GLY A 495 32.01 4.75 4.25
N ARG A 496 30.96 4.56 5.05
CA ARG A 496 30.84 3.51 6.07
C ARG A 496 30.39 2.18 5.45
N ALA A 497 29.55 2.23 4.42
CA ALA A 497 29.08 1.07 3.68
C ALA A 497 29.16 1.31 2.18
N LEU A 498 29.23 0.23 1.41
CA LEU A 498 28.94 0.26 -0.02
C LEU A 498 27.48 -0.06 -0.27
N VAL A 499 26.83 0.76 -1.09
CA VAL A 499 25.45 0.53 -1.51
C VAL A 499 25.45 -0.23 -2.84
N LEU A 500 24.74 -1.35 -2.90
CA LEU A 500 24.61 -2.22 -4.07
C LEU A 500 23.13 -2.36 -4.44
N GLY A 501 22.81 -2.34 -5.74
CA GLY A 501 21.42 -2.46 -6.19
C GLY A 501 21.24 -2.05 -7.65
N GLY A 502 19.98 -1.81 -8.05
CA GLY A 502 19.63 -1.26 -9.37
C GLY A 502 20.09 0.19 -9.58
N ASP A 503 19.66 0.83 -10.67
CA ASP A 503 20.14 2.16 -11.06
C ASP A 503 19.87 3.26 -10.02
N HIS A 504 18.77 3.14 -9.25
CA HIS A 504 18.39 4.07 -8.18
C HIS A 504 17.40 3.41 -7.20
N THR A 505 17.28 4.01 -6.01
CA THR A 505 16.17 3.73 -5.08
C THR A 505 14.91 4.53 -5.43
N HIS A 506 13.84 4.43 -4.64
CA HIS A 506 12.53 4.98 -4.99
C HIS A 506 12.51 6.50 -5.27
N GLY A 507 13.30 7.28 -4.54
CA GLY A 507 13.37 8.74 -4.68
C GLY A 507 12.41 9.50 -3.79
N LYS A 508 11.97 8.93 -2.66
CA LYS A 508 11.10 9.65 -1.72
C LYS A 508 11.95 10.48 -0.78
N GLY A 509 11.84 11.81 -0.87
CA GLY A 509 12.60 12.78 -0.08
C GLY A 509 11.74 13.64 0.85
N THR A 510 10.51 13.21 1.15
CA THR A 510 9.52 13.98 1.92
C THR A 510 9.08 13.25 3.19
N VAL A 511 8.76 14.04 4.22
CA VAL A 511 8.20 13.54 5.49
C VAL A 511 6.77 14.04 5.62
N GLN A 512 5.88 13.11 5.93
CA GLN A 512 4.47 13.40 6.19
C GLN A 512 4.17 13.45 7.69
N ALA A 513 3.25 14.31 8.08
CA ALA A 513 2.60 14.30 9.37
C ALA A 513 1.12 13.95 9.21
N VAL A 514 0.53 13.31 10.22
CA VAL A 514 -0.89 13.02 10.28
C VAL A 514 -1.56 14.00 11.23
N ILE A 515 -2.45 14.81 10.68
CA ILE A 515 -3.23 15.80 11.42
C ILE A 515 -4.63 15.24 11.64
N ASP A 516 -4.97 14.98 12.89
CA ASP A 516 -6.32 14.60 13.30
C ASP A 516 -7.29 15.79 13.10
N LEU A 517 -8.22 15.63 12.16
CA LEU A 517 -9.12 16.72 11.75
C LEU A 517 -10.19 17.01 12.80
N ASP A 518 -10.50 16.07 13.69
CA ASP A 518 -11.46 16.28 14.79
C ASP A 518 -10.96 17.33 15.78
N ARG A 519 -9.63 17.44 15.93
CA ARG A 519 -8.97 18.45 16.78
C ARG A 519 -8.94 19.84 16.14
N MET A 520 -9.18 19.91 14.83
CA MET A 520 -9.18 21.15 14.07
C MET A 520 -10.57 21.76 13.90
N VAL A 521 -11.61 21.12 14.46
CA VAL A 521 -12.96 21.66 14.50
C VAL A 521 -13.02 22.85 15.47
N PRO A 522 -13.35 24.07 15.00
CA PRO A 522 -13.19 25.29 15.80
C PRO A 522 -14.24 25.46 16.92
N PHE A 523 -15.42 24.85 16.79
CA PHE A 523 -16.53 25.08 17.72
C PHE A 523 -17.14 23.77 18.23
N ARG A 524 -17.37 23.67 19.55
CA ARG A 524 -17.95 22.47 20.20
C ARG A 524 -19.35 22.09 19.70
N ASN A 525 -20.15 23.06 19.25
CA ASN A 525 -21.47 22.76 18.67
C ASN A 525 -21.41 22.02 17.32
N MET A 526 -20.21 21.84 16.76
CA MET A 526 -19.95 21.07 15.55
C MET A 526 -19.47 19.63 15.84
N ASP A 527 -19.40 19.22 17.11
CA ASP A 527 -18.96 17.85 17.49
C ASP A 527 -19.84 16.75 16.88
N LYS A 528 -21.09 17.06 16.55
CA LYS A 528 -22.01 16.15 15.84
C LYS A 528 -21.53 15.72 14.44
N TYR A 529 -20.56 16.41 13.86
CA TYR A 529 -19.98 16.08 12.54
C TYR A 529 -18.76 15.18 12.62
N LYS A 530 -18.30 14.84 13.83
CA LYS A 530 -17.18 13.94 14.08
C LYS A 530 -17.64 12.47 14.01
N PRO A 531 -16.77 11.54 13.58
CA PRO A 531 -15.38 11.75 13.19
C PRO A 531 -15.22 12.29 11.76
N LEU A 532 -14.23 13.16 11.56
CA LEU A 532 -13.83 13.73 10.27
C LEU A 532 -12.65 12.98 9.62
N GLY A 533 -11.94 12.15 10.38
CA GLY A 533 -10.75 11.44 9.89
C GLY A 533 -9.47 12.25 10.09
N ALA A 534 -8.50 12.09 9.20
CA ALA A 534 -7.20 12.77 9.28
C ALA A 534 -6.72 13.32 7.94
N LEU A 535 -5.82 14.30 7.98
CA LEU A 535 -5.04 14.74 6.84
C LEU A 535 -3.60 14.25 7.00
N LYS A 536 -3.15 13.39 6.10
CA LYS A 536 -1.73 13.10 5.93
C LYS A 536 -1.14 14.17 5.02
N VAL A 537 -0.22 14.99 5.52
CA VAL A 537 0.32 16.16 4.82
C VAL A 537 1.84 16.15 4.82
N THR A 538 2.45 16.44 3.68
CA THR A 538 3.89 16.66 3.57
C THR A 538 4.29 17.98 4.26
N ILE A 539 5.08 17.88 5.33
CA ILE A 539 5.49 19.02 6.16
C ILE A 539 6.99 19.31 6.10
N GLN A 540 7.79 18.34 5.66
CA GLN A 540 9.24 18.49 5.57
C GLN A 540 9.77 17.80 4.32
N LYS A 541 10.94 18.27 3.90
CA LYS A 541 11.78 17.61 2.90
C LYS A 541 13.12 17.29 3.53
N PHE A 542 13.67 16.12 3.25
CA PHE A 542 14.94 15.70 3.81
C PHE A 542 16.07 15.69 2.77
N TYR A 543 17.28 15.87 3.30
CA TYR A 543 18.52 16.01 2.56
C TYR A 543 19.59 15.19 3.24
N ARG A 544 20.48 14.64 2.42
CA ARG A 544 21.66 13.92 2.87
C ARG A 544 22.63 14.87 3.59
N VAL A 545 23.61 14.30 4.28
CA VAL A 545 24.69 15.08 4.92
C VAL A 545 25.55 15.83 3.91
N SER A 546 25.62 15.34 2.67
CA SER A 546 26.21 16.02 1.52
C SER A 546 25.40 17.23 1.01
N GLY A 547 24.16 17.40 1.48
CA GLY A 547 23.24 18.46 1.09
C GLY A 547 22.29 18.09 -0.06
N ASP A 548 22.54 16.99 -0.77
CA ASP A 548 21.67 16.54 -1.85
C ASP A 548 20.35 15.95 -1.31
N SER A 549 19.21 16.26 -1.94
CA SER A 549 17.96 15.56 -1.63
C SER A 549 17.89 14.21 -2.32
N THR A 550 17.22 13.24 -1.70
CA THR A 550 16.80 11.99 -2.36
C THR A 550 15.53 12.18 -3.19
N GLN A 551 14.78 13.27 -2.98
CA GLN A 551 13.51 13.50 -3.68
C GLN A 551 13.70 13.39 -5.19
N TYR A 552 12.83 12.67 -5.89
CA TYR A 552 12.84 12.48 -7.34
C TYR A 552 13.97 11.59 -7.88
N ARG A 553 15.15 11.53 -7.24
CA ARG A 553 16.34 10.83 -7.77
C ARG A 553 16.73 9.56 -7.02
N GLY A 554 16.38 9.47 -5.75
CA GLY A 554 16.82 8.42 -4.84
C GLY A 554 18.30 8.48 -4.50
N VAL A 555 18.78 7.38 -3.93
CA VAL A 555 20.18 7.04 -3.72
C VAL A 555 20.64 6.23 -4.92
N VAL A 556 21.71 6.68 -5.57
CA VAL A 556 22.38 5.92 -6.63
C VAL A 556 23.38 4.97 -5.96
N PRO A 557 23.27 3.65 -6.15
CA PRO A 557 24.21 2.70 -5.58
C PRO A 557 25.67 2.95 -6.01
N ASP A 558 26.60 2.59 -5.13
CA ASP A 558 28.03 2.64 -5.43
C ASP A 558 28.39 1.63 -6.52
N ILE A 559 27.77 0.45 -6.49
CA ILE A 559 27.87 -0.60 -7.51
C ILE A 559 26.45 -0.87 -8.03
N VAL A 560 26.25 -0.59 -9.31
CA VAL A 560 24.98 -0.78 -10.00
C VAL A 560 24.97 -2.18 -10.63
N LEU A 561 23.97 -2.97 -10.27
CA LEU A 561 23.74 -4.34 -10.72
C LEU A 561 22.59 -4.38 -11.72
N PRO A 562 22.56 -5.35 -12.64
CA PRO A 562 21.41 -5.59 -13.50
C PRO A 562 20.14 -5.78 -12.66
N ASP A 563 19.07 -5.08 -13.03
CA ASP A 563 17.80 -5.12 -12.34
C ASP A 563 16.70 -5.51 -13.33
N ARG A 564 15.92 -6.52 -12.95
CA ARG A 564 14.74 -7.01 -13.69
C ARG A 564 13.73 -5.89 -13.96
N LEU A 565 13.68 -4.90 -13.06
CA LEU A 565 12.71 -3.82 -13.08
C LEU A 565 13.27 -2.51 -13.64
N LYS A 566 14.49 -2.51 -14.21
CA LYS A 566 15.18 -1.32 -14.75
C LYS A 566 14.31 -0.45 -15.68
N HIS A 567 13.43 -1.05 -16.46
CA HIS A 567 12.59 -0.36 -17.43
C HIS A 567 11.17 -0.08 -16.94
N LEU A 568 10.83 -0.53 -15.73
CA LEU A 568 9.59 -0.17 -15.09
C LEU A 568 9.62 1.31 -14.74
N LYS A 569 8.60 2.07 -15.17
CA LYS A 569 8.41 3.47 -14.77
C LYS A 569 7.90 3.54 -13.33
N SER A 570 8.75 3.12 -12.38
CA SER A 570 8.49 3.07 -10.95
C SER A 570 9.45 4.00 -10.20
N GLY A 571 8.96 4.62 -9.13
CA GLY A 571 9.69 5.62 -8.36
C GLY A 571 9.06 7.01 -8.42
N GLU A 572 9.47 7.86 -7.50
CA GLU A 572 8.92 9.20 -7.26
C GLU A 572 8.92 10.08 -8.53
N GLN A 573 9.91 9.93 -9.41
CA GLN A 573 10.00 10.71 -10.66
C GLN A 573 8.86 10.46 -11.65
N TYR A 574 8.17 9.32 -11.54
CA TYR A 574 7.06 8.94 -12.43
C TYR A 574 5.69 9.21 -11.80
N ILE A 575 5.64 9.73 -10.58
CA ILE A 575 4.38 10.03 -9.89
C ILE A 575 4.00 11.48 -10.15
N ASP A 576 2.75 11.69 -10.55
CA ASP A 576 2.22 13.02 -10.80
C ASP A 576 2.34 13.92 -9.56
N TYR A 577 2.67 15.20 -9.81
CA TYR A 577 2.78 16.25 -8.80
C TYR A 577 3.86 16.03 -7.72
N SER A 578 4.77 15.08 -7.90
CA SER A 578 5.94 14.92 -7.04
C SER A 578 6.73 16.23 -6.92
N LEU A 579 7.22 16.51 -5.70
CA LEU A 579 8.03 17.70 -5.46
C LEU A 579 9.35 17.58 -6.25
N PRO A 580 9.86 18.70 -6.81
CA PRO A 580 11.09 18.68 -7.60
C PRO A 580 12.30 18.36 -6.73
N TRP A 581 13.38 17.86 -7.33
CA TRP A 581 14.68 17.74 -6.65
C TRP A 581 15.30 19.12 -6.37
N ASP A 582 15.94 19.28 -5.22
CA ASP A 582 16.78 20.43 -4.88
C ASP A 582 17.93 20.03 -3.94
N LYS A 583 18.76 21.01 -3.56
CA LYS A 583 19.96 20.83 -2.73
C LYS A 583 20.05 21.94 -1.67
N VAL A 584 20.61 21.61 -0.52
CA VAL A 584 20.97 22.54 0.56
C VAL A 584 22.48 22.50 0.83
N GLU A 585 22.97 23.34 1.73
CA GLU A 585 24.35 23.27 2.21
C GLU A 585 24.63 21.92 2.89
N GLY A 586 25.82 21.38 2.64
CA GLY A 586 26.26 20.14 3.30
C GLY A 586 26.62 20.38 4.77
N THR A 587 26.49 19.35 5.59
CA THR A 587 26.95 19.37 6.99
C THR A 587 28.44 19.04 7.09
N ASN A 588 29.05 19.44 8.21
CA ASN A 588 30.40 18.98 8.56
C ASN A 588 30.30 17.59 9.21
N TYR A 589 30.99 16.61 8.63
CA TYR A 589 31.07 15.26 9.16
C TYR A 589 32.42 14.62 8.81
N SER A 590 32.85 13.64 9.60
CA SER A 590 34.09 12.90 9.38
C SER A 590 33.80 11.60 8.67
N ARG A 591 34.42 11.39 7.51
CA ARG A 591 34.29 10.12 6.78
C ARG A 591 34.94 8.98 7.56
N TRP A 592 34.37 7.79 7.40
CA TRP A 592 34.93 6.56 7.93
C TRP A 592 36.32 6.29 7.34
N PRO A 593 37.29 5.81 8.13
CA PRO A 593 38.63 5.52 7.62
C PRO A 593 38.58 4.53 6.45
N LYS A 594 39.18 4.90 5.32
CA LYS A 594 39.30 4.01 4.16
C LYS A 594 40.30 2.90 4.46
N ILE A 595 39.87 1.65 4.31
CA ILE A 595 40.72 0.46 4.43
C ILE A 595 40.46 -0.40 3.17
N GLY A 596 41.53 -0.86 2.50
CA GLY A 596 41.41 -1.78 1.36
C GLY A 596 41.32 -1.13 -0.03
N ALA A 597 40.54 -1.77 -0.91
CA ALA A 597 40.35 -1.40 -2.31
C ALA A 597 39.64 -0.04 -2.49
N THR A 598 39.92 0.62 -3.61
CA THR A 598 39.22 1.82 -4.06
C THR A 598 37.84 1.47 -4.63
N ILE A 599 36.92 2.44 -4.66
CA ILE A 599 35.60 2.21 -5.25
C ILE A 599 35.69 1.85 -6.73
N GLU A 600 36.68 2.41 -7.44
CA GLU A 600 36.95 2.10 -8.85
C GLU A 600 37.40 0.64 -9.03
N GLU A 601 38.28 0.14 -8.16
CA GLU A 601 38.71 -1.27 -8.17
C GLU A 601 37.53 -2.22 -7.87
N LEU A 602 36.68 -1.88 -6.89
CA LEU A 602 35.51 -2.67 -6.53
C LEU A 602 34.45 -2.70 -7.65
N ARG A 603 34.21 -1.55 -8.29
CA ARG A 603 33.34 -1.46 -9.48
C ARG A 603 33.87 -2.31 -10.63
N ALA A 604 35.17 -2.28 -10.88
CA ALA A 604 35.78 -3.07 -11.95
C ALA A 604 35.71 -4.58 -11.64
N GLY A 605 35.98 -4.98 -10.40
CA GLY A 605 35.87 -6.37 -9.95
C GLY A 605 34.44 -6.90 -10.07
N SER A 606 33.47 -6.12 -9.59
CA SER A 606 32.05 -6.45 -9.69
C SER A 606 31.59 -6.54 -11.15
N ALA A 607 31.91 -5.54 -11.98
CA ALA A 607 31.54 -5.56 -13.40
C ALA A 607 32.10 -6.79 -14.13
N ALA A 608 33.33 -7.21 -13.82
CA ALA A 608 33.92 -8.42 -14.40
C ALA A 608 33.12 -9.68 -14.01
N ARG A 609 32.78 -9.86 -12.73
CA ARG A 609 31.97 -10.99 -12.24
C ARG A 609 30.57 -10.98 -12.84
N VAL A 610 29.86 -9.86 -12.74
CA VAL A 610 28.50 -9.67 -13.26
C VAL A 610 28.44 -9.97 -14.76
N SER A 611 29.44 -9.55 -15.54
CA SER A 611 29.49 -9.82 -16.99
C SER A 611 29.75 -11.29 -17.35
N ALA A 612 30.39 -12.05 -16.45
CA ALA A 612 30.67 -13.47 -16.62
C ALA A 612 29.57 -14.37 -16.02
N ASP A 613 28.69 -13.79 -15.20
CA ASP A 613 27.64 -14.49 -14.49
C ASP A 613 26.41 -14.74 -15.37
N LYS A 614 25.90 -15.97 -15.31
CA LYS A 614 24.78 -16.41 -16.15
C LYS A 614 23.44 -15.86 -15.66
N GLU A 615 23.27 -15.72 -14.35
CA GLU A 615 22.02 -15.22 -13.75
C GLU A 615 21.87 -13.72 -14.02
N PHE A 616 22.93 -12.93 -13.84
CA PHE A 616 22.90 -11.51 -14.20
C PHE A 616 22.71 -11.27 -15.70
N SER A 617 23.23 -12.15 -16.56
CA SER A 617 22.96 -12.14 -17.99
C SER A 617 21.47 -12.44 -18.29
N ALA A 618 20.88 -13.39 -17.57
CA ALA A 618 19.45 -13.70 -17.67
C ALA A 618 18.58 -12.52 -17.21
N ILE A 619 18.90 -11.91 -16.06
CA ILE A 619 18.22 -10.72 -15.53
C ILE A 619 18.24 -9.56 -16.53
N SER A 620 19.38 -9.32 -17.17
CA SER A 620 19.51 -8.25 -18.17
C SER A 620 18.63 -8.49 -19.40
N GLU A 621 18.56 -9.73 -19.86
CA GLU A 621 17.72 -10.14 -20.98
C GLU A 621 16.23 -10.09 -20.61
N GLU A 622 15.86 -10.51 -19.41
CA GLU A 622 14.50 -10.38 -18.87
C GLU A 622 14.04 -8.94 -18.86
N ALA A 623 14.86 -8.03 -18.34
CA ALA A 623 14.55 -6.60 -18.31
C ALA A 623 14.33 -6.06 -19.74
N ARG A 624 15.19 -6.45 -20.70
CA ARG A 624 15.05 -6.06 -22.11
C ARG A 624 13.73 -6.56 -22.73
N VAL A 625 13.40 -7.83 -22.54
CA VAL A 625 12.15 -8.43 -23.03
C VAL A 625 10.94 -7.78 -22.37
N ALA A 626 10.99 -7.53 -21.06
CA ALA A 626 9.94 -6.83 -20.34
C ALA A 626 9.70 -5.42 -20.89
N LYS A 627 10.76 -4.67 -21.19
CA LYS A 627 10.65 -3.35 -21.84
C LYS A 627 9.96 -3.44 -23.20
N GLU A 628 10.37 -4.37 -24.05
CA GLU A 628 9.77 -4.55 -25.38
C GLU A 628 8.28 -4.88 -25.29
N ARG A 629 7.89 -5.69 -24.31
CA ARG A 629 6.49 -6.02 -24.02
C ARG A 629 5.71 -4.84 -23.44
N MET A 630 6.33 -3.98 -22.64
CA MET A 630 5.70 -2.77 -22.12
C MET A 630 5.48 -1.72 -23.22
N ASP A 631 6.43 -1.59 -24.15
CA ASP A 631 6.32 -0.66 -25.29
C ASP A 631 5.22 -1.11 -26.29
N GLN A 632 4.93 -2.42 -26.32
CA GLN A 632 3.83 -3.02 -27.08
C GLN A 632 2.51 -2.96 -26.30
N SER A 633 1.71 -1.93 -26.55
CA SER A 633 0.40 -1.77 -25.90
C SER A 633 -0.79 -2.21 -26.78
N GLN A 634 -0.52 -2.66 -28.01
CA GLN A 634 -1.55 -3.16 -28.93
C GLN A 634 -1.70 -4.68 -28.77
N GLN A 635 -2.69 -5.11 -27.98
CA GLN A 635 -3.00 -6.52 -27.77
C GLN A 635 -3.78 -7.09 -28.96
N SER A 636 -3.28 -8.18 -29.57
CA SER A 636 -4.04 -8.93 -30.57
C SER A 636 -5.27 -9.61 -29.95
N LEU A 637 -6.41 -9.58 -30.66
CA LEU A 637 -7.64 -10.30 -30.27
C LEU A 637 -7.86 -11.58 -31.08
N GLN A 638 -6.79 -12.14 -31.65
CA GLN A 638 -6.79 -13.45 -32.29
C GLN A 638 -6.43 -14.53 -31.26
N ILE A 639 -7.22 -15.61 -31.24
CA ILE A 639 -7.05 -16.67 -30.24
C ILE A 639 -5.69 -17.37 -30.35
N ASP A 640 -5.17 -17.55 -31.57
CA ASP A 640 -3.89 -18.21 -31.78
C ASP A 640 -2.71 -17.32 -31.41
N ASP A 641 -2.82 -15.99 -31.58
CA ASP A 641 -1.81 -15.04 -31.13
C ASP A 641 -1.72 -15.05 -29.59
N LEU A 642 -2.88 -14.94 -28.92
CA LEU A 642 -2.99 -15.00 -27.45
C LEU A 642 -2.52 -16.35 -26.89
N ARG A 643 -2.75 -17.45 -27.60
CA ARG A 643 -2.22 -18.77 -27.20
C ARG A 643 -0.70 -18.79 -27.29
N ARG A 644 -0.11 -18.30 -28.39
CA ARG A 644 1.36 -18.21 -28.53
C ARG A 644 1.99 -17.30 -27.49
N GLU A 645 1.38 -16.15 -27.21
CA GLU A 645 1.84 -15.24 -26.16
C GLU A 645 1.83 -15.91 -24.77
N ARG A 646 0.80 -16.71 -24.46
CA ARG A 646 0.72 -17.48 -23.21
C ARG A 646 1.72 -18.62 -23.14
N GLU A 647 1.87 -19.38 -24.22
CA GLU A 647 2.87 -20.45 -24.31
C GLU A 647 4.28 -19.88 -24.15
N GLU A 648 4.56 -18.73 -24.78
CA GLU A 648 5.83 -18.02 -24.63
C GLU A 648 6.02 -17.50 -23.21
N ALA A 649 4.99 -16.88 -22.60
CA ALA A 649 5.05 -16.40 -21.22
C ALA A 649 5.31 -17.55 -20.24
N ARG A 650 4.66 -18.71 -20.39
CA ARG A 650 4.92 -19.89 -19.57
C ARG A 650 6.30 -20.47 -19.79
N ARG A 651 6.77 -20.53 -21.04
CA ARG A 651 8.13 -20.98 -21.34
C ARG A 651 9.13 -20.09 -20.60
N LEU A 652 8.95 -18.77 -20.68
CA LEU A 652 9.80 -17.83 -19.95
C LEU A 652 9.67 -18.03 -18.43
N GLU A 653 8.47 -18.17 -17.89
CA GLU A 653 8.27 -18.43 -16.45
C GLU A 653 8.95 -19.73 -15.99
N SER A 654 8.84 -20.82 -16.77
CA SER A 654 9.53 -22.09 -16.50
C SER A 654 11.05 -22.00 -16.63
N GLU A 655 11.55 -21.02 -17.38
CA GLU A 655 12.98 -20.69 -17.51
C GLU A 655 13.44 -19.69 -16.43
N GLY A 656 12.56 -19.29 -15.48
CA GLY A 656 12.86 -18.30 -14.45
C GLY A 656 12.74 -16.84 -14.90
N LYS A 657 12.30 -16.59 -16.15
CA LYS A 657 12.31 -15.30 -16.86
C LYS A 657 10.97 -14.56 -16.91
N GLY A 658 10.04 -14.89 -16.01
CA GLY A 658 8.61 -14.54 -16.12
C GLY A 658 8.10 -13.27 -15.42
N LEU A 659 8.94 -12.29 -15.08
CA LEU A 659 8.55 -11.23 -14.12
C LEU A 659 7.54 -10.17 -14.63
N VAL A 660 7.32 -10.04 -15.94
CA VAL A 660 6.41 -9.02 -16.49
C VAL A 660 5.47 -9.66 -17.50
N SER A 661 4.15 -9.50 -17.30
CA SER A 661 3.18 -10.03 -18.27
C SER A 661 3.25 -9.19 -19.56
N PRO A 662 2.94 -9.78 -20.73
CA PRO A 662 2.82 -9.04 -21.98
C PRO A 662 1.90 -7.81 -21.84
N HIS A 663 2.21 -6.72 -22.55
CA HIS A 663 1.38 -5.51 -22.66
C HIS A 663 1.25 -4.67 -21.38
N GLY A 664 2.31 -4.64 -20.55
CA GLY A 664 2.40 -3.74 -19.39
C GLY A 664 1.52 -4.14 -18.21
N ALA A 665 0.84 -5.28 -18.27
CA ALA A 665 0.25 -5.87 -17.09
C ALA A 665 1.41 -6.34 -16.19
N VAL A 666 1.65 -5.60 -15.11
CA VAL A 666 2.26 -6.24 -13.94
C VAL A 666 1.25 -7.33 -13.57
N PRO A 667 1.64 -8.62 -13.45
CA PRO A 667 0.78 -9.56 -12.76
C PRO A 667 0.30 -8.83 -11.50
N ALA A 668 -1.01 -8.82 -11.22
CA ALA A 668 -1.42 -8.56 -9.83
C ALA A 668 -0.47 -9.41 -9.02
N ALA A 669 0.34 -8.80 -8.15
CA ALA A 669 1.33 -9.52 -7.36
C ALA A 669 0.56 -10.74 -6.90
N GLY A 670 0.85 -11.88 -7.53
CA GLY A 670 0.18 -13.07 -7.14
C GLY A 670 0.55 -13.10 -5.68
N ASP A 671 -0.41 -13.43 -4.84
CA ASP A 671 -0.04 -14.37 -3.82
C ASP A 671 0.55 -15.57 -4.59
N LYS A 672 1.80 -15.47 -5.08
CA LYS A 672 2.76 -16.53 -4.91
C LYS A 672 2.53 -16.81 -3.46
N GLU A 673 1.91 -17.94 -3.19
CA GLU A 673 1.95 -18.54 -1.89
C GLU A 673 3.37 -18.26 -1.42
N GLU A 674 3.53 -17.32 -0.48
CA GLU A 674 4.69 -17.29 0.37
C GLU A 674 4.67 -18.70 0.90
N SER A 675 5.52 -19.53 0.29
CA SER A 675 5.53 -20.95 0.51
C SER A 675 5.61 -21.08 2.01
N THR A 676 4.62 -21.73 2.60
CA THR A 676 4.46 -21.92 4.05
C THR A 676 5.54 -22.86 4.62
N VAL A 677 6.78 -22.71 4.16
CA VAL A 677 7.96 -23.40 4.63
C VAL A 677 8.78 -22.37 5.39
N ASP A 678 8.21 -21.95 6.51
CA ASP A 678 8.81 -21.03 7.47
C ASP A 678 9.84 -21.82 8.33
N SER A 679 10.86 -22.37 7.68
CA SER A 679 12.05 -22.87 8.35
C SER A 679 13.20 -21.91 8.07
N ALA A 680 14.03 -21.68 9.10
CA ALA A 680 15.26 -20.90 8.93
C ALA A 680 16.15 -21.45 7.79
N ASP A 681 16.06 -22.76 7.53
CA ASP A 681 16.79 -23.43 6.45
C ASP A 681 16.31 -22.99 5.06
N ALA A 682 14.99 -22.89 4.83
CA ALA A 682 14.46 -22.44 3.54
C ALA A 682 14.87 -21.00 3.21
N TRP A 683 14.91 -20.12 4.22
CA TRP A 683 15.39 -18.76 4.04
C TRP A 683 16.89 -18.69 3.72
N ILE A 684 17.70 -19.54 4.35
CA ILE A 684 19.14 -19.64 4.05
C ILE A 684 19.36 -20.13 2.61
N ASP A 685 18.59 -21.14 2.18
CA ASP A 685 18.65 -21.67 0.82
C ASP A 685 18.29 -20.60 -0.22
N GLU A 686 17.25 -19.79 0.03
CA GLU A 686 16.88 -18.66 -0.83
C GLU A 686 18.03 -17.63 -0.94
N LEU A 687 18.65 -17.28 0.18
CA LEU A 687 19.77 -16.33 0.20
C LEU A 687 21.04 -16.88 -0.48
N ALA A 688 21.23 -18.19 -0.49
CA ALA A 688 22.35 -18.84 -1.16
C ALA A 688 22.21 -18.84 -2.69
N GLU A 689 20.99 -18.77 -3.21
CA GLU A 689 20.71 -18.70 -4.65
C GLU A 689 20.53 -17.26 -5.16
N ASP A 690 20.39 -16.28 -4.27
CA ASP A 690 20.17 -14.88 -4.63
C ASP A 690 21.44 -14.24 -5.24
N PRO A 691 21.44 -13.87 -6.54
CA PRO A 691 22.62 -13.34 -7.23
C PRO A 691 23.10 -11.99 -6.66
N TYR A 692 22.20 -11.18 -6.09
CA TYR A 692 22.55 -9.91 -5.46
C TYR A 692 23.27 -10.13 -4.13
N VAL A 693 22.86 -11.15 -3.37
CA VAL A 693 23.52 -11.54 -2.12
C VAL A 693 24.90 -12.11 -2.42
N LEU A 694 25.01 -13.01 -3.40
CA LEU A 694 26.29 -13.59 -3.82
C LEU A 694 27.30 -12.53 -4.31
N GLU A 695 26.84 -11.54 -5.06
CA GLU A 695 27.70 -10.43 -5.46
C GLU A 695 28.08 -9.53 -4.28
N ALA A 696 27.16 -9.28 -3.33
CA ALA A 696 27.48 -8.57 -2.09
C ALA A 696 28.53 -9.29 -1.24
N GLN A 697 28.49 -10.62 -1.16
CA GLN A 697 29.53 -11.43 -0.50
C GLN A 697 30.88 -11.24 -1.19
N SER A 698 30.89 -11.30 -2.53
CA SER A 698 32.11 -11.10 -3.33
C SER A 698 32.70 -9.70 -3.16
N VAL A 699 31.86 -8.66 -3.09
CA VAL A 699 32.30 -7.29 -2.84
C VAL A 699 32.84 -7.12 -1.42
N LEU A 700 32.21 -7.71 -0.40
CA LEU A 700 32.72 -7.70 0.98
C LEU A 700 34.12 -8.33 1.07
N ASP A 701 34.35 -9.36 0.29
CA ASP A 701 35.64 -10.02 0.16
C ASP A 701 36.71 -9.13 -0.49
N ASP A 702 36.34 -8.47 -1.59
CA ASP A 702 37.24 -7.54 -2.30
C ASP A 702 37.63 -6.35 -1.40
N MET A 703 36.69 -5.84 -0.59
CA MET A 703 36.95 -4.77 0.38
C MET A 703 38.04 -5.14 1.39
N GLN A 704 38.14 -6.42 1.73
CA GLN A 704 39.11 -6.93 2.71
C GLN A 704 40.46 -7.30 2.09
N THR A 705 40.58 -7.28 0.77
CA THR A 705 41.81 -7.68 0.09
C THR A 705 42.87 -6.56 0.22
N PRO A 706 44.07 -6.84 0.76
CA PRO A 706 45.14 -5.86 0.85
C PRO A 706 45.56 -5.37 -0.54
N ARG A 707 45.84 -4.07 -0.68
CA ARG A 707 46.34 -3.50 -1.95
C ARG A 707 47.61 -4.22 -2.41
N SER A 708 47.60 -4.70 -3.65
CA SER A 708 48.79 -5.20 -4.34
C SER A 708 49.76 -4.04 -4.61
N GLY A 709 50.55 -3.65 -3.60
CA GLY A 709 51.54 -2.59 -3.72
C GLY A 709 52.03 -1.97 -2.41
N SER A 710 51.36 -2.18 -1.27
CA SER A 710 51.90 -1.73 0.02
C SER A 710 52.79 -2.81 0.64
N ALA A 711 53.95 -3.06 0.02
CA ALA A 711 55.07 -3.61 0.76
C ALA A 711 55.43 -2.56 1.82
N VAL A 712 55.02 -2.81 3.06
CA VAL A 712 55.49 -2.08 4.24
C VAL A 712 57.01 -2.28 4.27
N ALA A 713 57.74 -1.26 3.83
CA ALA A 713 59.16 -1.14 4.14
C ALA A 713 59.25 -1.03 5.66
N GLY A 714 59.57 -2.15 6.31
CA GLY A 714 59.93 -2.15 7.72
C GLY A 714 61.12 -1.20 7.92
N GLN A 715 60.91 -0.14 8.70
CA GLN A 715 62.01 0.52 9.38
C GLN A 715 62.01 0.03 10.83
N ARG A 716 63.17 -0.55 11.16
CA ARG A 716 63.61 -0.94 12.50
C ARG A 716 63.73 0.27 13.42
#